data_AF-A0A0F8PLY4-F1
#
_entry.id   AF-A0A0F8PLY4-F1
#
_cell.length_a   1.000
_cell.length_b   1.000
_cell.length_c   1.000
_cell.angle_alpha   90.00
_cell.angle_beta   90.00
_cell.angle_gamma   90.00
#
_symmetry.space_group_name_H-M   'P 1'
#
loop_
_entity.id
_entity.type
_entity.pdbx_description
1 polymer ?
#
loop_
_entity_poly.entity_id
_entity_poly.type
_entity_poly.pdbx_seq_one_letter_code
_entity_poly.pdbx_strand_id
1 'polypeptide(L)'
;MYKFKKNIETYINNYVSLLMRYKINVREIFYRTIGSAFMEYTEERTQNLEKILDSMQRGLEIADLFINKNYLININKCKPIPLESHQRSFSYISMFEISKIVYDAHENINDKLVSVYSALSNFGSSALLVIFSDTVGVKFYIGTRNINQPNIAKEILGKSLRGNFPGIEIREQSAPQIERLLESHIPDVYSNMAVSAVSIVSSPRDNDKDKFVQGMEKFIDSMSGEKYTAVLISSPLSKADLENKKRGYEELYSTLSQCAQANLTYSENNSEAIATGISDSFSKSINEGISDTTGTNMGTSSGTSKSRNRGQNFSLFIMGVNSGTSRGTTKGSFSGSSTGHTDTYSESESTSKTKSNTTTTTEGTSASIAITKQNKTVQVLLKKIDEQLERIKSCEAYGLWDSACYFISENPETSIVAANTYKALVAGEKTSVENSFINLWSNEFESSDTNLMIMDYLRYGLHPQFRYLPQNNGDGNYTEQIITPASMISGVEVPIFMGIPRKSVPGVTSINSVSFGRNVFVKEQKEHSRNVDIGAIYHMGEVFENNRVKLDLESLTAHCFITGSTGSGKSNTTYKIIEELIKNNITFLVIEPAKGEYKLAFGGMPDINIFTTNPKYYDMLCINPFEFNEEIHVLEHLDRLIEIFSACWPLYAAMPALLKASFEKAYIFHGWDLNHSIYINQGNGKFPTFKDVVEILPELLEESRFSAETKGDYIGALVTRVESLTNGLVGQIFTGNAIDDDILFNQNTIVDLSRIGSIETKALLMGVLILKLSEFRQSTSSGTNLPLKHVTILEEAHNLLKKTSTEQTQESANLQGKSVEMISNSIAEMRTFGEGFIIVDQSPTSVDISAIKNTNTKIIMRLPEKSDCEVAGHSIGLKDEQIMELTKLDKGVAAIYQNNWLEAVLAKIDKCSNLYEISTTPVQDRKNRTALIGDLLTELITQDADNNFNMSWFNTIINSSKVSKFAKTDIRNLFLEYQKKFGTDEQQFAFSELIFKLMNCNDLFKIFKDRLPEEVLEESEIDDSVVSICRIWSDCIYNNLDFYAYFYDEQTKDQAFINLLLYKIQSEPDDYRYKLVLYCIG
;
A
#
# COMPACT_ATOMS: atom_id res chain seq x y z
N MET A 1 -66.52 13.60 21.62
CA MET A 1 -66.99 14.50 20.54
C MET A 1 -68.33 14.03 19.93
N TYR A 2 -69.34 13.71 20.77
CA TYR A 2 -70.69 13.29 20.33
C TYR A 2 -71.82 14.00 21.12
N LYS A 3 -71.47 15.00 21.94
CA LYS A 3 -72.39 15.88 22.69
C LYS A 3 -72.33 17.37 22.26
N PHE A 4 -71.43 17.72 21.34
CA PHE A 4 -71.29 19.07 20.77
C PHE A 4 -72.01 19.23 19.41
N LYS A 5 -72.34 18.12 18.76
CA LYS A 5 -73.00 18.09 17.43
C LYS A 5 -74.53 18.28 17.50
N LYS A 6 -75.16 18.10 18.67
CA LYS A 6 -76.63 18.16 18.85
C LYS A 6 -77.18 19.53 19.27
N ASN A 7 -76.33 20.50 19.60
CA ASN A 7 -76.73 21.87 19.95
C ASN A 7 -76.66 22.87 18.79
N ILE A 8 -76.03 22.50 17.67
CA ILE A 8 -75.89 23.36 16.47
C ILE A 8 -77.11 23.23 15.54
N GLU A 9 -77.74 22.06 15.45
CA GLU A 9 -78.95 21.85 14.63
C GLU A 9 -80.21 22.56 15.16
N THR A 10 -80.28 22.86 16.46
CA THR A 10 -81.42 23.57 17.07
C THR A 10 -81.32 25.09 16.92
N TYR A 11 -80.11 25.63 16.70
CA TYR A 11 -79.89 27.08 16.52
C TYR A 11 -80.09 27.52 15.06
N ILE A 12 -79.79 26.63 14.11
CA ILE A 12 -79.92 26.90 12.66
C ILE A 12 -81.39 26.86 12.20
N ASN A 13 -82.24 26.02 12.80
CA ASN A 13 -83.66 25.95 12.42
C ASN A 13 -84.52 27.13 12.93
N ASN A 14 -84.08 27.86 13.96
CA ASN A 14 -84.81 29.03 14.48
C ASN A 14 -84.44 30.35 13.79
N TYR A 15 -83.30 30.44 13.11
CA TYR A 15 -82.91 31.65 12.37
C TYR A 15 -83.50 31.69 10.96
N VAL A 16 -83.74 30.52 10.36
CA VAL A 16 -84.33 30.39 9.01
C VAL A 16 -85.85 30.64 9.00
N SER A 17 -86.55 30.51 10.13
CA SER A 17 -88.00 30.78 10.24
C SER A 17 -88.35 32.26 10.50
N LEU A 18 -87.38 33.08 10.95
CA LEU A 18 -87.59 34.51 11.23
C LEU A 18 -87.46 35.39 9.97
N LEU A 19 -86.72 34.92 8.95
CA LEU A 19 -86.48 35.64 7.69
C LEU A 19 -87.60 35.46 6.63
N MET A 20 -88.60 34.63 6.89
CA MET A 20 -89.72 34.35 5.97
C MET A 20 -91.00 35.17 6.24
N ARG A 21 -91.03 36.11 7.20
CA ARG A 21 -92.30 36.69 7.69
C ARG A 21 -92.60 38.19 7.49
N TYR A 22 -91.73 38.99 6.85
CA TYR A 22 -92.08 40.39 6.54
C TYR A 22 -91.59 40.83 5.15
N LYS A 23 -92.41 40.58 4.12
CA LYS A 23 -92.36 41.26 2.81
C LYS A 23 -92.89 42.69 2.98
N ILE A 24 -92.03 43.68 3.16
CA ILE A 24 -92.35 45.09 2.88
C ILE A 24 -91.19 45.71 2.09
N ASN A 25 -91.57 46.36 0.98
CA ASN A 25 -90.74 46.87 -0.08
C ASN A 25 -90.15 48.24 0.31
N VAL A 26 -88.95 48.25 0.92
CA VAL A 26 -88.22 49.48 1.31
C VAL A 26 -87.36 50.03 0.15
N ARG A 27 -87.32 49.31 -0.99
CA ARG A 27 -86.47 49.61 -2.14
C ARG A 27 -86.89 50.87 -2.92
N GLU A 28 -88.12 51.35 -2.74
CA GLU A 28 -88.67 52.47 -3.52
C GLU A 28 -88.65 53.83 -2.79
N ILE A 29 -88.35 53.86 -1.48
CA ILE A 29 -88.24 55.10 -0.68
C ILE A 29 -86.78 55.52 -0.49
N PHE A 30 -85.82 54.58 -0.52
CA PHE A 30 -84.39 54.90 -0.39
C PHE A 30 -83.76 55.44 -1.69
N TYR A 31 -84.30 55.05 -2.85
CA TYR A 31 -83.74 55.37 -4.18
C TYR A 31 -84.15 56.75 -4.74
N ARG A 32 -85.02 57.52 -4.07
CA ARG A 32 -85.57 58.78 -4.62
C ARG A 32 -85.05 60.08 -4.01
N THR A 33 -84.09 60.04 -3.07
CA THR A 33 -83.61 61.28 -2.41
C THR A 33 -82.08 61.47 -2.42
N ILE A 34 -81.26 60.47 -2.78
CA ILE A 34 -79.79 60.62 -2.85
C ILE A 34 -79.23 59.80 -4.03
N GLY A 35 -79.82 59.96 -5.22
CA GLY A 35 -79.45 59.22 -6.42
C GLY A 35 -78.97 60.14 -7.53
N SER A 36 -77.66 60.43 -7.58
CA SER A 36 -76.90 60.74 -8.81
C SER A 36 -75.44 61.12 -8.54
N ALA A 37 -75.07 61.60 -7.34
CA ALA A 37 -73.68 62.01 -7.04
C ALA A 37 -72.85 60.98 -6.23
N PHE A 38 -73.47 59.94 -5.68
CA PHE A 38 -72.80 58.99 -4.76
C PHE A 38 -72.28 57.70 -5.43
N MET A 39 -72.74 57.36 -6.64
CA MET A 39 -72.28 56.17 -7.37
C MET A 39 -70.94 56.40 -8.10
N GLU A 40 -70.73 57.55 -8.76
CA GLU A 40 -69.43 57.84 -9.38
C GLU A 40 -68.30 57.97 -8.34
N TYR A 41 -68.61 58.50 -7.14
CA TYR A 41 -67.64 58.74 -6.07
C TYR A 41 -67.24 57.47 -5.28
N THR A 42 -68.00 56.37 -5.40
CA THR A 42 -67.69 55.09 -4.75
C THR A 42 -67.00 54.09 -5.69
N GLU A 43 -67.25 54.14 -7.00
CA GLU A 43 -66.53 53.32 -7.99
C GLU A 43 -65.05 53.69 -8.09
N GLU A 44 -64.70 54.98 -8.06
CA GLU A 44 -63.32 55.46 -8.16
C GLU A 44 -62.47 55.10 -6.92
N ARG A 45 -63.07 55.17 -5.72
CA ARG A 45 -62.45 54.72 -4.46
C ARG A 45 -62.24 53.21 -4.40
N THR A 46 -63.21 52.45 -4.92
CA THR A 46 -63.12 50.98 -4.97
C THR A 46 -62.07 50.54 -5.98
N GLN A 47 -61.98 51.20 -7.14
CA GLN A 47 -60.93 50.99 -8.14
C GLN A 47 -59.52 51.34 -7.62
N ASN A 48 -59.35 52.43 -6.86
CA ASN A 48 -58.05 52.78 -6.28
C ASN A 48 -57.62 51.81 -5.17
N LEU A 49 -58.53 51.36 -4.30
CA LEU A 49 -58.26 50.32 -3.31
C LEU A 49 -57.96 48.95 -3.96
N GLU A 50 -58.67 48.60 -5.04
CA GLU A 50 -58.39 47.41 -5.84
C GLU A 50 -57.02 47.49 -6.51
N LYS A 51 -56.64 48.63 -7.10
CA LYS A 51 -55.29 48.85 -7.66
C LYS A 51 -54.18 48.70 -6.62
N ILE A 52 -54.40 49.18 -5.40
CA ILE A 52 -53.41 49.08 -4.31
C ILE A 52 -53.28 47.63 -3.82
N LEU A 53 -54.40 46.94 -3.61
CA LEU A 53 -54.40 45.52 -3.24
C LEU A 53 -53.76 44.65 -4.33
N ASP A 54 -54.00 44.98 -5.59
CA ASP A 54 -53.41 44.32 -6.75
C ASP A 54 -51.89 44.59 -6.86
N SER A 55 -51.42 45.80 -6.59
CA SER A 55 -49.98 46.13 -6.50
C SER A 55 -49.27 45.35 -5.38
N MET A 56 -49.88 45.29 -4.19
CA MET A 56 -49.34 44.52 -3.07
C MET A 56 -49.36 43.01 -3.36
N GLN A 57 -50.41 42.51 -4.00
CA GLN A 57 -50.50 41.10 -4.41
C GLN A 57 -49.44 40.75 -5.45
N ARG A 58 -49.20 41.63 -6.43
CA ARG A 58 -48.10 41.50 -7.41
C ARG A 58 -46.73 41.50 -6.72
N GLY A 59 -46.51 42.39 -5.75
CA GLY A 59 -45.28 42.40 -4.95
C GLY A 59 -45.06 41.11 -4.14
N LEU A 60 -46.13 40.52 -3.60
CA LEU A 60 -46.09 39.24 -2.90
C LEU A 60 -45.79 38.07 -3.84
N GLU A 61 -46.37 38.05 -5.04
CA GLU A 61 -46.10 37.02 -6.06
C GLU A 61 -44.64 37.08 -6.53
N ILE A 62 -44.09 38.29 -6.69
CA ILE A 62 -42.69 38.49 -7.05
C ILE A 62 -41.77 38.06 -5.90
N ALA A 63 -42.09 38.41 -4.65
CA ALA A 63 -41.33 37.94 -3.49
C ALA A 63 -41.33 36.40 -3.40
N ASP A 64 -42.48 35.75 -3.59
CA ASP A 64 -42.58 34.28 -3.64
C ASP A 64 -41.71 33.69 -4.77
N LEU A 65 -41.72 34.33 -5.95
CA LEU A 65 -40.95 33.90 -7.11
C LEU A 65 -39.44 33.90 -6.87
N PHE A 66 -38.91 34.90 -6.15
CA PHE A 66 -37.48 34.97 -5.83
C PHE A 66 -37.08 34.13 -4.62
N ILE A 67 -37.90 34.10 -3.56
CA ILE A 67 -37.64 33.29 -2.35
C ILE A 67 -37.64 31.79 -2.70
N ASN A 68 -38.59 31.33 -3.51
CA ASN A 68 -38.67 29.94 -3.95
C ASN A 68 -37.82 29.64 -5.20
N LYS A 69 -37.16 30.66 -5.77
CA LYS A 69 -36.46 30.60 -7.07
C LYS A 69 -37.33 30.03 -8.21
N ASN A 70 -38.63 30.30 -8.19
CA ASN A 70 -39.55 29.85 -9.24
C ASN A 70 -39.24 30.46 -10.62
N TYR A 71 -38.39 31.49 -10.70
CA TYR A 71 -37.83 31.97 -11.98
C TYR A 71 -37.06 30.87 -12.74
N LEU A 72 -36.53 29.86 -12.04
CA LEU A 72 -35.83 28.72 -12.66
C LEU A 72 -36.76 27.80 -13.45
N ILE A 73 -38.09 27.86 -13.26
CA ILE A 73 -39.05 27.02 -14.00
C ILE A 73 -38.95 27.26 -15.51
N ASN A 74 -38.72 28.50 -15.93
CA ASN A 74 -38.68 28.90 -17.34
C ASN A 74 -37.32 29.51 -17.75
N ILE A 75 -36.23 29.20 -17.06
CA ILE A 75 -34.89 29.75 -17.40
C ILE A 75 -34.46 29.35 -18.82
N ASN A 76 -34.94 28.21 -19.33
CA ASN A 76 -34.68 27.77 -20.69
C ASN A 76 -35.26 28.71 -21.77
N LYS A 77 -36.24 29.55 -21.42
CA LYS A 77 -36.82 30.58 -22.30
C LYS A 77 -36.13 31.94 -22.18
N CYS A 78 -35.20 32.10 -21.22
CA CYS A 78 -34.50 33.35 -20.99
C CYS A 78 -33.32 33.52 -21.95
N LYS A 79 -32.97 34.76 -22.30
CA LYS A 79 -31.83 35.04 -23.17
C LYS A 79 -30.52 34.95 -22.36
N PRO A 80 -29.54 34.13 -22.77
CA PRO A 80 -28.23 34.09 -22.14
C PRO A 80 -27.44 35.36 -22.44
N ILE A 81 -26.56 35.75 -21.52
CA ILE A 81 -25.62 36.85 -21.67
C ILE A 81 -24.35 36.30 -22.35
N PRO A 82 -23.74 36.98 -23.33
CA PRO A 82 -22.48 36.53 -23.93
C PRO A 82 -21.31 36.65 -22.94
N LEU A 83 -20.47 35.63 -22.87
CA LEU A 83 -19.28 35.62 -22.03
C LEU A 83 -18.24 36.63 -22.54
N GLU A 84 -17.71 37.47 -21.67
CA GLU A 84 -16.70 38.48 -22.02
C GLU A 84 -15.36 37.86 -22.43
N SER A 85 -14.66 38.49 -23.40
CA SER A 85 -13.41 37.97 -23.96
C SER A 85 -12.29 37.78 -22.91
N HIS A 86 -12.27 38.60 -21.86
CA HIS A 86 -11.26 38.52 -20.80
C HIS A 86 -11.43 37.28 -19.89
N GLN A 87 -12.59 36.63 -19.93
CA GLN A 87 -12.90 35.45 -19.10
C GLN A 87 -12.60 34.13 -19.82
N ARG A 88 -12.32 34.18 -21.13
CA ARG A 88 -12.08 33.05 -22.04
C ARG A 88 -10.61 32.65 -22.06
N SER A 89 -10.15 32.01 -20.98
CA SER A 89 -8.78 31.48 -20.95
C SER A 89 -8.69 30.17 -20.19
N PHE A 90 -8.15 29.15 -20.86
CA PHE A 90 -7.80 27.86 -20.25
C PHE A 90 -6.64 27.99 -19.25
N SER A 91 -5.88 29.09 -19.28
CA SER A 91 -4.82 29.35 -18.30
C SER A 91 -5.35 29.60 -16.89
N TYR A 92 -6.63 29.95 -16.76
CA TYR A 92 -7.29 30.13 -15.47
C TYR A 92 -7.78 28.82 -14.85
N ILE A 93 -7.74 27.72 -15.61
CA ILE A 93 -8.24 26.42 -15.20
C ILE A 93 -7.06 25.49 -14.93
N SER A 94 -7.15 24.71 -13.87
CA SER A 94 -6.23 23.61 -13.58
C SER A 94 -7.04 22.36 -13.33
N MET A 95 -6.65 21.22 -13.91
CA MET A 95 -7.36 19.95 -13.77
C MET A 95 -6.39 18.81 -13.48
N PHE A 96 -6.87 17.88 -12.64
CA PHE A 96 -6.24 16.61 -12.32
C PHE A 96 -7.16 15.48 -12.75
N GLU A 97 -6.65 14.56 -13.56
CA GLU A 97 -7.30 13.28 -13.83
C GLU A 97 -7.08 12.34 -12.64
N ILE A 98 -8.15 11.71 -12.15
CA ILE A 98 -8.10 10.76 -11.04
C ILE A 98 -8.25 9.33 -11.60
N SER A 99 -7.22 8.50 -11.45
CA SER A 99 -7.25 7.09 -11.86
C SER A 99 -7.49 6.14 -10.68
N LYS A 100 -6.97 6.47 -9.50
CA LYS A 100 -7.02 5.63 -8.31
C LYS A 100 -7.21 6.48 -7.06
N ILE A 101 -8.06 6.01 -6.15
CA ILE A 101 -8.32 6.63 -4.86
C ILE A 101 -8.10 5.58 -3.76
N VAL A 102 -7.46 5.99 -2.68
CA VAL A 102 -7.18 5.16 -1.52
C VAL A 102 -7.92 5.71 -0.32
N TYR A 103 -8.68 4.84 0.35
CA TYR A 103 -9.47 5.16 1.51
C TYR A 103 -8.95 4.43 2.74
N ASP A 104 -9.00 5.12 3.87
CA ASP A 104 -8.81 4.53 5.19
C ASP A 104 -10.18 4.05 5.69
N ALA A 105 -10.26 2.80 6.15
CA ALA A 105 -11.51 2.19 6.60
C ALA A 105 -12.11 2.88 7.84
N HIS A 106 -11.30 3.59 8.62
CA HIS A 106 -11.73 4.23 9.87
C HIS A 106 -12.08 5.71 9.75
N GLU A 107 -11.87 6.33 8.58
CA GLU A 107 -12.05 7.77 8.41
C GLU A 107 -13.27 8.11 7.56
N ASN A 108 -13.96 9.21 7.91
CA ASN A 108 -15.11 9.67 7.15
C ASN A 108 -14.67 10.41 5.88
N ILE A 109 -15.03 9.84 4.72
CA ILE A 109 -14.69 10.37 3.39
C ILE A 109 -15.28 11.77 3.14
N ASN A 110 -16.48 12.05 3.64
CA ASN A 110 -17.11 13.36 3.43
C ASN A 110 -16.36 14.45 4.19
N ASP A 111 -16.00 14.20 5.45
CA ASP A 111 -15.28 15.18 6.28
C ASP A 111 -13.90 15.54 5.68
N LYS A 112 -13.23 14.55 5.06
CA LYS A 112 -12.02 14.76 4.26
C LYS A 112 -12.24 15.69 3.07
N LEU A 113 -13.30 15.45 2.29
CA LEU A 113 -13.66 16.31 1.16
C LEU A 113 -14.09 17.71 1.60
N VAL A 114 -14.80 17.85 2.75
CA VAL A 114 -15.11 19.16 3.34
C VAL A 114 -13.81 19.94 3.55
N SER A 115 -12.77 19.30 4.08
CA SER A 115 -11.47 19.94 4.30
C SER A 115 -10.81 20.40 2.99
N VAL A 116 -10.88 19.58 1.94
CA VAL A 116 -10.35 19.92 0.60
C VAL A 116 -11.09 21.13 0.00
N TYR A 117 -12.42 21.11 -0.02
CA TYR A 117 -13.20 22.21 -0.59
C TYR A 117 -13.10 23.47 0.26
N SER A 118 -13.13 23.37 1.60
CA SER A 118 -12.97 24.53 2.48
C SER A 118 -11.64 25.27 2.24
N ALA A 119 -10.55 24.55 1.96
CA ALA A 119 -9.27 25.16 1.60
C ALA A 119 -9.36 26.00 0.32
N LEU A 120 -10.12 25.52 -0.68
CA LEU A 120 -10.38 26.27 -1.92
C LEU A 120 -11.32 27.46 -1.70
N SER A 121 -12.36 27.31 -0.87
CA SER A 121 -13.29 28.39 -0.53
C SER A 121 -12.54 29.55 0.12
N ASN A 122 -11.66 29.26 1.08
CA ASN A 122 -10.89 30.26 1.80
C ASN A 122 -9.90 31.01 0.89
N PHE A 123 -9.41 30.36 -0.16
CA PHE A 123 -8.57 31.00 -1.18
C PHE A 123 -9.40 31.80 -2.21
N GLY A 124 -10.71 31.55 -2.31
CA GLY A 124 -11.59 32.19 -3.29
C GLY A 124 -11.44 31.61 -4.71
N SER A 125 -11.19 30.30 -4.82
CA SER A 125 -11.15 29.60 -6.11
C SER A 125 -12.38 28.75 -6.32
N SER A 126 -12.96 28.76 -7.52
CA SER A 126 -14.02 27.82 -7.91
C SER A 126 -13.46 26.41 -8.00
N ALA A 127 -14.28 25.43 -7.61
CA ALA A 127 -14.02 24.01 -7.77
C ALA A 127 -14.80 23.48 -8.99
N LEU A 128 -14.15 22.63 -9.77
CA LEU A 128 -14.71 21.99 -10.96
C LEU A 128 -14.61 20.47 -10.81
N LEU A 129 -15.65 19.76 -11.20
CA LEU A 129 -15.64 18.32 -11.34
C LEU A 129 -16.24 17.97 -12.69
N VAL A 130 -15.45 17.30 -13.53
CA VAL A 130 -15.83 16.94 -14.90
C VAL A 130 -15.74 15.42 -15.07
N ILE A 131 -16.81 14.83 -15.56
CA ILE A 131 -16.90 13.40 -15.84
C ILE A 131 -17.17 13.25 -17.34
N PHE A 132 -16.28 12.56 -18.04
CA PHE A 132 -16.52 12.15 -19.42
C PHE A 132 -16.85 10.67 -19.45
N SER A 133 -18.03 10.33 -19.95
CA SER A 133 -18.49 8.95 -20.11
C SER A 133 -18.50 8.56 -21.57
N ASP A 134 -17.94 7.40 -21.86
CA ASP A 134 -18.05 6.70 -23.14
C ASP A 134 -18.69 5.31 -22.96
N THR A 135 -18.71 4.51 -24.02
CA THR A 135 -19.30 3.16 -23.97
C THR A 135 -18.50 2.15 -23.15
N VAL A 136 -17.26 2.48 -22.79
CA VAL A 136 -16.31 1.59 -22.09
C VAL A 136 -16.18 1.96 -20.61
N GLY A 137 -16.30 3.24 -20.27
CA GLY A 137 -16.29 3.71 -18.88
C GLY A 137 -16.26 5.22 -18.75
N VAL A 138 -15.79 5.70 -17.60
CA VAL A 138 -15.73 7.12 -17.28
C VAL A 138 -14.31 7.59 -17.00
N LYS A 139 -14.01 8.84 -17.35
CA LYS A 139 -12.81 9.55 -16.91
C LYS A 139 -13.20 10.68 -15.98
N PHE A 140 -12.50 10.77 -14.86
CA PHE A 140 -12.85 11.65 -13.74
C PHE A 140 -11.80 12.75 -13.59
N TYR A 141 -12.23 14.01 -13.67
CA TYR A 141 -11.34 15.17 -13.59
C TYR A 141 -11.81 16.12 -12.49
N ILE A 142 -10.94 16.44 -11.54
CA ILE A 142 -11.18 17.47 -10.54
C ILE A 142 -10.28 18.67 -10.81
N GLY A 143 -10.81 19.87 -10.68
CA GLY A 143 -10.08 21.07 -11.04
C GLY A 143 -10.45 22.30 -10.25
N THR A 144 -9.72 23.36 -10.54
CA THR A 144 -9.95 24.69 -10.00
C THR A 144 -10.00 25.72 -11.10
N ARG A 145 -10.71 26.81 -10.85
CA ARG A 145 -10.67 28.01 -11.69
C ARG A 145 -10.35 29.24 -10.85
N ASN A 146 -9.28 29.94 -11.21
CA ASN A 146 -8.90 31.21 -10.59
C ASN A 146 -8.22 32.14 -11.61
N ILE A 147 -8.69 33.38 -11.69
CA ILE A 147 -8.21 34.37 -12.67
C ILE A 147 -6.83 34.93 -12.25
N ASN A 148 -6.64 35.17 -10.95
CA ASN A 148 -5.48 35.89 -10.44
C ASN A 148 -4.28 34.96 -10.20
N GLN A 149 -4.53 33.79 -9.60
CA GLN A 149 -3.50 32.89 -9.09
C GLN A 149 -3.85 31.40 -9.35
N PRO A 150 -3.97 30.97 -10.62
CA PRO A 150 -4.35 29.59 -10.97
C PRO A 150 -3.35 28.55 -10.43
N ASN A 151 -2.05 28.83 -10.49
CA ASN A 151 -1.01 27.91 -10.01
C ASN A 151 -1.09 27.65 -8.50
N ILE A 152 -1.46 28.66 -7.69
CA ILE A 152 -1.60 28.49 -6.23
C ILE A 152 -2.87 27.70 -5.93
N ALA A 153 -3.98 27.99 -6.61
CA ALA A 153 -5.22 27.21 -6.47
C ALA A 153 -4.99 25.73 -6.83
N LYS A 154 -4.24 25.45 -7.90
CA LYS A 154 -3.82 24.11 -8.30
C LYS A 154 -3.03 23.40 -7.20
N GLU A 155 -2.00 24.06 -6.65
CA GLU A 155 -1.18 23.51 -5.56
C GLU A 155 -2.01 23.23 -4.30
N ILE A 156 -2.95 24.11 -3.94
CA ILE A 156 -3.85 23.92 -2.80
C ILE A 156 -4.72 22.68 -3.01
N LEU A 157 -5.33 22.52 -4.20
CA LEU A 157 -6.16 21.34 -4.49
C LEU A 157 -5.31 20.06 -4.46
N GLY A 158 -4.17 20.05 -5.15
CA GLY A 158 -3.30 18.87 -5.23
C GLY A 158 -2.76 18.43 -3.87
N LYS A 159 -2.28 19.37 -3.05
CA LYS A 159 -1.78 19.08 -1.69
C LYS A 159 -2.90 18.66 -0.74
N SER A 160 -4.06 19.32 -0.82
CA SER A 160 -5.23 18.97 0.01
C SER A 160 -5.74 17.57 -0.31
N LEU A 161 -5.80 17.19 -1.60
CA LEU A 161 -6.18 15.85 -2.02
C LEU A 161 -5.17 14.79 -1.54
N ARG A 162 -3.87 14.98 -1.76
CA ARG A 162 -2.84 14.02 -1.29
C ARG A 162 -2.78 13.92 0.23
N GLY A 163 -3.00 15.02 0.94
CA GLY A 163 -3.01 15.05 2.41
C GLY A 163 -4.19 14.30 3.02
N ASN A 164 -5.38 14.40 2.41
CA ASN A 164 -6.59 13.73 2.89
C ASN A 164 -6.74 12.29 2.35
N PHE A 165 -6.25 12.03 1.14
CA PHE A 165 -6.28 10.72 0.48
C PHE A 165 -4.85 10.29 0.12
N PRO A 166 -4.04 9.83 1.10
CA PRO A 166 -2.69 9.34 0.86
C PRO A 166 -2.69 8.22 -0.19
N GLY A 167 -1.81 8.29 -1.19
CA GLY A 167 -1.77 7.32 -2.29
C GLY A 167 -2.79 7.53 -3.42
N ILE A 168 -3.55 8.64 -3.41
CA ILE A 168 -4.38 9.03 -4.56
C ILE A 168 -3.51 9.25 -5.81
N GLU A 169 -3.87 8.62 -6.92
CA GLU A 169 -3.20 8.83 -8.20
C GLU A 169 -3.91 9.94 -8.96
N ILE A 170 -3.25 11.11 -8.99
CA ILE A 170 -3.71 12.28 -9.73
C ILE A 170 -2.69 12.68 -10.79
N ARG A 171 -3.14 12.85 -12.03
CA ARG A 171 -2.32 13.31 -13.16
C ARG A 171 -2.70 14.72 -13.56
N GLU A 172 -1.76 15.65 -13.44
CA GLU A 172 -1.94 17.04 -13.87
C GLU A 172 -2.10 17.13 -15.40
N GLN A 173 -3.05 17.95 -15.85
CA GLN A 173 -3.25 18.29 -17.24
C GLN A 173 -2.71 19.70 -17.51
N SER A 174 -1.88 19.85 -18.55
CA SER A 174 -1.39 21.16 -19.01
C SER A 174 -2.52 21.96 -19.68
N ALA A 175 -2.41 23.28 -19.72
CA ALA A 175 -3.43 24.14 -20.33
C ALA A 175 -3.81 23.73 -21.78
N PRO A 176 -2.86 23.38 -22.68
CA PRO A 176 -3.21 22.88 -24.02
C PRO A 176 -3.91 21.52 -24.01
N GLN A 177 -3.65 20.68 -23.00
CA GLN A 177 -4.36 19.40 -22.84
C GLN A 177 -5.79 19.64 -22.37
N ILE A 178 -5.99 20.58 -21.44
CA ILE A 178 -7.32 20.99 -20.96
C ILE A 178 -8.14 21.58 -22.11
N GLU A 179 -7.55 22.44 -22.93
CA GLU A 179 -8.17 23.01 -24.14
C GLU A 179 -8.67 21.90 -25.07
N ARG A 180 -7.79 20.98 -25.49
CA ARG A 180 -8.18 19.85 -26.35
C ARG A 180 -9.25 18.95 -25.70
N LEU A 181 -9.15 18.71 -24.40
CA LEU A 181 -10.08 17.85 -23.67
C LEU A 181 -11.48 18.47 -23.63
N LEU A 182 -11.58 19.76 -23.29
CA LEU A 182 -12.85 20.46 -23.19
C LEU A 182 -13.43 20.79 -24.56
N GLU A 183 -12.64 21.16 -25.56
CA GLU A 183 -13.13 21.41 -26.93
C GLU A 183 -13.67 20.13 -27.60
N SER A 184 -13.04 18.98 -27.33
CA SER A 184 -13.52 17.71 -27.90
C SER A 184 -14.85 17.23 -27.35
N HIS A 185 -15.21 17.62 -26.11
CA HIS A 185 -16.44 17.19 -25.43
C HIS A 185 -17.48 18.31 -25.29
N ILE A 186 -17.06 19.58 -25.39
CA ILE A 186 -17.85 20.81 -25.27
C ILE A 186 -17.44 21.72 -26.44
N PRO A 187 -17.89 21.44 -27.68
CA PRO A 187 -17.39 22.08 -28.90
C PRO A 187 -17.84 23.53 -29.04
N ASP A 188 -17.01 24.34 -29.69
CA ASP A 188 -17.21 25.78 -29.96
C ASP A 188 -18.08 26.06 -31.19
N VAL A 189 -18.34 25.01 -31.98
CA VAL A 189 -19.25 25.02 -33.13
C VAL A 189 -20.44 24.11 -32.84
N TYR A 190 -21.58 24.41 -33.45
CA TYR A 190 -22.79 23.61 -33.31
C TYR A 190 -22.54 22.14 -33.66
N SER A 191 -22.84 21.25 -32.71
CA SER A 191 -22.51 19.82 -32.75
C SER A 191 -23.69 18.90 -32.41
N ASN A 192 -24.92 19.42 -32.49
CA ASN A 192 -26.14 18.69 -32.13
C ASN A 192 -26.16 18.14 -30.68
N MET A 193 -25.50 18.83 -29.74
CA MET A 193 -25.50 18.47 -28.32
C MET A 193 -26.59 19.20 -27.55
N ALA A 194 -27.30 18.50 -26.66
CA ALA A 194 -28.25 19.07 -25.71
C ALA A 194 -27.61 19.27 -24.33
N VAL A 195 -28.08 20.28 -23.59
CA VAL A 195 -27.60 20.60 -22.23
C VAL A 195 -28.77 20.51 -21.26
N SER A 196 -28.58 19.76 -20.17
CA SER A 196 -29.50 19.76 -19.03
C SER A 196 -28.82 20.30 -17.78
N ALA A 197 -29.37 21.33 -17.15
CA ALA A 197 -28.91 21.83 -15.85
C ALA A 197 -29.75 21.24 -14.71
N VAL A 198 -29.09 20.97 -13.58
CA VAL A 198 -29.72 20.59 -12.31
C VAL A 198 -29.40 21.64 -11.24
N SER A 199 -30.46 22.26 -10.72
CA SER A 199 -30.41 23.19 -9.59
C SER A 199 -31.00 22.50 -8.37
N ILE A 200 -30.18 22.21 -7.36
CA ILE A 200 -30.61 21.48 -6.17
C ILE A 200 -29.74 21.80 -4.95
N VAL A 201 -30.38 21.88 -3.79
CA VAL A 201 -29.71 21.87 -2.50
C VAL A 201 -29.45 20.43 -2.07
N SER A 202 -28.18 20.02 -2.13
CA SER A 202 -27.75 18.68 -1.73
C SER A 202 -27.87 18.49 -0.22
N SER A 203 -28.36 17.32 0.20
CA SER A 203 -28.53 17.01 1.62
C SER A 203 -28.37 15.51 1.86
N PRO A 204 -27.83 15.08 3.01
CA PRO A 204 -27.83 13.67 3.39
C PRO A 204 -29.27 13.13 3.55
N ARG A 205 -29.47 11.86 3.16
CA ARG A 205 -30.77 11.15 3.31
C ARG A 205 -31.01 10.51 4.67
N ASP A 206 -29.93 10.12 5.35
CA ASP A 206 -29.97 9.42 6.64
C ASP A 206 -29.01 10.09 7.62
N ASN A 207 -29.37 10.08 8.91
CA ASN A 207 -28.48 10.50 10.00
C ASN A 207 -27.42 9.44 10.36
N ASP A 208 -27.59 8.21 9.88
CA ASP A 208 -26.69 7.10 10.16
C ASP A 208 -25.46 7.15 9.24
N LYS A 209 -24.34 7.63 9.81
CA LYS A 209 -23.10 7.90 9.06
C LYS A 209 -22.46 6.65 8.44
N ASP A 210 -22.81 5.46 8.92
CA ASP A 210 -22.15 4.19 8.57
C ASP A 210 -22.67 3.55 7.28
N LYS A 211 -23.81 4.02 6.73
CA LYS A 211 -24.37 3.53 5.46
C LYS A 211 -24.63 4.68 4.50
N PHE A 212 -23.55 5.24 3.94
CA PHE A 212 -23.70 6.29 2.92
C PHE A 212 -24.29 5.72 1.62
N VAL A 213 -25.52 6.10 1.28
CA VAL A 213 -26.28 5.61 0.11
C VAL A 213 -26.13 6.51 -1.14
N GLN A 214 -25.55 7.72 -1.00
CA GLN A 214 -25.52 8.76 -2.04
C GLN A 214 -24.18 8.84 -2.80
N GLY A 215 -23.53 7.70 -3.05
CA GLY A 215 -22.24 7.64 -3.73
C GLY A 215 -22.31 7.96 -5.23
N MET A 216 -21.31 8.68 -5.76
CA MET A 216 -21.18 9.01 -7.18
C MET A 216 -21.14 7.76 -8.06
N GLU A 217 -20.68 6.63 -7.52
CA GLU A 217 -20.71 5.33 -8.19
C GLU A 217 -22.12 4.92 -8.64
N LYS A 218 -23.17 5.27 -7.88
CA LYS A 218 -24.56 4.94 -8.25
C LYS A 218 -25.06 5.70 -9.46
N PHE A 219 -24.60 6.95 -9.62
CA PHE A 219 -24.90 7.73 -10.81
C PHE A 219 -24.20 7.13 -12.04
N ILE A 220 -22.91 6.83 -11.91
CA ILE A 220 -22.11 6.24 -12.99
C ILE A 220 -22.67 4.87 -13.42
N ASP A 221 -23.02 4.00 -12.46
CA ASP A 221 -23.60 2.69 -12.74
C ASP A 221 -24.96 2.80 -13.46
N SER A 222 -25.78 3.79 -13.09
CA SER A 222 -27.10 4.00 -13.69
C SER A 222 -27.02 4.54 -15.12
N MET A 223 -25.93 5.24 -15.45
CA MET A 223 -25.65 5.79 -16.78
C MET A 223 -24.66 4.92 -17.58
N SER A 224 -24.44 3.67 -17.15
CA SER A 224 -23.46 2.78 -17.80
C SER A 224 -23.81 2.53 -19.27
N GLY A 225 -22.83 2.72 -20.15
CA GLY A 225 -22.97 2.54 -21.61
C GLY A 225 -23.44 3.79 -22.36
N GLU A 226 -23.83 4.86 -21.66
CA GLU A 226 -24.27 6.11 -22.26
C GLU A 226 -23.10 7.10 -22.45
N LYS A 227 -23.10 7.80 -23.59
CA LYS A 227 -22.13 8.87 -23.88
C LYS A 227 -22.64 10.20 -23.36
N TYR A 228 -21.99 10.73 -22.33
CA TYR A 228 -22.34 12.02 -21.75
C TYR A 228 -21.12 12.71 -21.12
N THR A 229 -21.22 14.03 -20.99
CA THR A 229 -20.28 14.84 -20.21
C THR A 229 -21.03 15.49 -19.06
N ALA A 230 -20.58 15.28 -17.83
CA ALA A 230 -21.10 15.98 -16.65
C ALA A 230 -20.09 17.04 -16.21
N VAL A 231 -20.54 18.28 -16.04
CA VAL A 231 -19.75 19.41 -15.56
C VAL A 231 -20.41 19.93 -14.29
N LEU A 232 -19.76 19.75 -13.15
CA LEU A 232 -20.19 20.29 -11.86
C LEU A 232 -19.31 21.46 -11.52
N ILE A 233 -19.94 22.60 -11.26
CA ILE A 233 -19.26 23.86 -10.95
C ILE A 233 -19.73 24.30 -9.58
N SER A 234 -18.78 24.61 -8.70
CA SER A 234 -19.05 25.26 -7.42
C SER A 234 -18.14 26.47 -7.29
N SER A 235 -18.74 27.67 -7.24
CA SER A 235 -18.01 28.94 -7.11
C SER A 235 -18.18 29.51 -5.71
N PRO A 236 -17.09 29.83 -4.99
CA PRO A 236 -17.20 30.33 -3.62
C PRO A 236 -17.79 31.73 -3.63
N LEU A 237 -18.70 32.00 -2.71
CA LEU A 237 -19.27 33.32 -2.52
C LEU A 237 -18.32 34.20 -1.70
N SER A 238 -18.14 35.44 -2.13
CA SER A 238 -17.36 36.40 -1.33
C SER A 238 -18.12 36.77 -0.07
N LYS A 239 -17.41 37.16 0.99
CA LYS A 239 -18.05 37.63 2.23
C LYS A 239 -18.94 38.86 1.99
N ALA A 240 -18.57 39.71 1.04
CA ALA A 240 -19.38 40.87 0.67
C ALA A 240 -20.71 40.44 0.02
N ASP A 241 -20.67 39.48 -0.89
CA ASP A 241 -21.88 38.95 -1.53
C ASP A 241 -22.79 38.22 -0.53
N LEU A 242 -22.20 37.52 0.44
CA LEU A 242 -22.94 36.86 1.51
C LEU A 242 -23.68 37.85 2.40
N GLU A 243 -23.01 38.93 2.84
CA GLU A 243 -23.64 39.99 3.63
C GLU A 243 -24.73 40.73 2.84
N ASN A 244 -24.52 40.96 1.53
CA ASN A 244 -25.55 41.54 0.66
C ASN A 244 -26.78 40.63 0.56
N LYS A 245 -26.58 39.32 0.30
CA LYS A 245 -27.67 38.34 0.25
C LYS A 245 -28.43 38.27 1.57
N LYS A 246 -27.71 38.27 2.70
CA LYS A 246 -28.29 38.30 4.05
C LYS A 246 -29.14 39.55 4.28
N ARG A 247 -28.60 40.72 3.94
CA ARG A 247 -29.32 42.00 4.04
C ARG A 247 -30.58 42.00 3.17
N GLY A 248 -30.49 41.48 1.94
CA GLY A 248 -31.64 41.34 1.04
C GLY A 248 -32.76 40.49 1.64
N TYR A 249 -32.41 39.35 2.26
CA TYR A 249 -33.38 38.52 2.99
C TYR A 249 -33.95 39.23 4.24
N GLU A 250 -33.15 39.96 5.00
CA GLU A 250 -33.61 40.74 6.17
C GLU A 250 -34.56 41.89 5.78
N GLU A 251 -34.32 42.52 4.63
CA GLU A 251 -35.18 43.57 4.08
C GLU A 251 -36.50 43.01 3.55
N LEU A 252 -36.44 41.89 2.81
CA LEU A 252 -37.64 41.16 2.39
C LEU A 252 -38.45 40.69 3.60
N TYR A 253 -37.78 40.19 4.65
CA TYR A 253 -38.44 39.80 5.89
C TYR A 253 -39.16 40.97 6.54
N SER A 254 -38.46 42.09 6.72
CA SER A 254 -39.01 43.31 7.32
C SER A 254 -40.23 43.81 6.54
N THR A 255 -40.14 43.84 5.22
CA THR A 255 -41.21 44.29 4.31
C THR A 255 -42.42 43.35 4.33
N LEU A 256 -42.19 42.03 4.25
CA LEU A 256 -43.24 41.03 4.31
C LEU A 256 -43.91 40.93 5.69
N SER A 257 -43.16 41.15 6.77
CA SER A 257 -43.70 41.10 8.14
C SER A 257 -44.82 42.10 8.37
N GLN A 258 -44.75 43.27 7.71
CA GLN A 258 -45.79 44.30 7.74
C GLN A 258 -47.11 43.80 7.10
N CYS A 259 -47.01 42.87 6.15
CA CYS A 259 -48.14 42.26 5.44
C CYS A 259 -48.62 40.94 6.08
N ALA A 260 -47.94 40.45 7.13
CA ALA A 260 -48.26 39.17 7.77
C ALA A 260 -49.57 39.25 8.58
N GLN A 261 -49.86 40.43 9.15
CA GLN A 261 -51.04 40.69 9.95
C GLN A 261 -51.65 42.05 9.58
N ALA A 262 -52.86 42.03 9.02
CA ALA A 262 -53.63 43.23 8.77
C ALA A 262 -54.61 43.46 9.92
N ASN A 263 -54.50 44.61 10.58
CA ASN A 263 -55.49 45.07 11.56
C ASN A 263 -56.40 46.09 10.86
N LEU A 264 -57.60 45.65 10.48
CA LEU A 264 -58.60 46.53 9.88
C LEU A 264 -59.39 47.19 11.00
N THR A 265 -59.18 48.49 11.17
CA THR A 265 -59.93 49.33 12.11
C THR A 265 -60.85 50.23 11.29
N TYR A 266 -62.16 49.98 11.36
CA TYR A 266 -63.13 50.83 10.68
C TYR A 266 -63.34 52.14 11.47
N SER A 267 -62.99 53.29 10.87
CA SER A 267 -63.22 54.63 11.41
C SER A 267 -63.46 55.63 10.26
N GLU A 268 -64.48 56.49 10.36
CA GLU A 268 -64.79 57.50 9.36
C GLU A 268 -63.80 58.68 9.44
N ASN A 269 -62.80 58.74 8.55
CA ASN A 269 -62.07 59.97 8.24
C ASN A 269 -61.44 59.91 6.84
N ASN A 270 -61.49 61.04 6.11
CA ASN A 270 -60.94 61.20 4.76
C ASN A 270 -59.43 61.42 4.79
N SER A 271 -58.65 60.57 4.11
CA SER A 271 -57.26 60.88 3.70
C SER A 271 -56.85 60.02 2.51
N GLU A 272 -56.48 60.66 1.39
CA GLU A 272 -56.12 60.04 0.10
C GLU A 272 -54.59 60.11 -0.21
N ALA A 273 -53.79 60.75 0.65
CA ALA A 273 -52.35 60.95 0.42
C ALA A 273 -51.42 59.87 1.03
N ILE A 274 -51.93 58.98 1.90
CA ILE A 274 -51.10 58.04 2.67
C ILE A 274 -50.92 56.69 1.94
N ALA A 275 -51.83 56.32 1.04
CA ALA A 275 -51.88 54.96 0.49
C ALA A 275 -50.97 54.75 -0.74
N THR A 276 -50.80 55.74 -1.61
CA THR A 276 -49.89 55.67 -2.78
C THR A 276 -48.43 55.63 -2.37
N GLY A 277 -48.02 56.44 -1.39
CA GLY A 277 -46.65 56.43 -0.86
C GLY A 277 -46.25 55.10 -0.19
N ILE A 278 -47.21 54.37 0.41
CA ILE A 278 -46.96 53.03 0.98
C ILE A 278 -46.78 51.99 -0.13
N SER A 279 -47.58 52.04 -1.20
CA SER A 279 -47.45 51.12 -2.35
C SER A 279 -46.11 51.28 -3.06
N ASP A 280 -45.70 52.53 -3.36
CA ASP A 280 -44.43 52.79 -4.05
C ASP A 280 -43.22 52.43 -3.18
N SER A 281 -43.29 52.73 -1.88
CA SER A 281 -42.28 52.33 -0.90
C SER A 281 -42.17 50.80 -0.78
N PHE A 282 -43.31 50.09 -0.78
CA PHE A 282 -43.34 48.62 -0.71
C PHE A 282 -42.74 47.99 -1.98
N SER A 283 -43.14 48.43 -3.17
CA SER A 283 -42.57 47.93 -4.43
C SER A 283 -41.07 48.23 -4.56
N LYS A 284 -40.61 49.39 -4.08
CA LYS A 284 -39.18 49.74 -4.05
C LYS A 284 -38.37 48.85 -3.10
N SER A 285 -38.84 48.64 -1.86
CA SER A 285 -38.16 47.75 -0.90
C SER A 285 -38.13 46.28 -1.35
N ILE A 286 -39.18 45.79 -2.03
CA ILE A 286 -39.16 44.46 -2.64
C ILE A 286 -38.11 44.38 -3.77
N ASN A 287 -37.99 45.40 -4.61
CA ASN A 287 -36.95 45.47 -5.66
C ASN A 287 -35.53 45.50 -5.08
N GLU A 288 -35.28 46.35 -4.07
CA GLU A 288 -33.98 46.45 -3.41
C GLU A 288 -33.60 45.11 -2.76
N GLY A 289 -34.53 44.49 -2.00
CA GLY A 289 -34.30 43.18 -1.39
C GLY A 289 -34.05 42.05 -2.40
N ILE A 290 -34.72 42.04 -3.56
CA ILE A 290 -34.49 41.07 -4.64
C ILE A 290 -33.13 41.29 -5.31
N SER A 291 -32.80 42.56 -5.62
CA SER A 291 -31.53 42.94 -6.23
C SER A 291 -30.36 42.56 -5.33
N ASP A 292 -30.47 42.77 -4.02
CA ASP A 292 -29.42 42.39 -3.06
C ASP A 292 -29.30 40.87 -2.88
N THR A 293 -30.39 40.12 -3.09
CA THR A 293 -30.40 38.65 -2.99
C THR A 293 -29.89 37.96 -4.27
N THR A 294 -30.11 38.57 -5.44
CA THR A 294 -29.78 37.97 -6.76
C THR A 294 -28.64 38.64 -7.51
N GLY A 295 -28.25 39.85 -7.14
CA GLY A 295 -27.21 40.63 -7.79
C GLY A 295 -25.80 40.10 -7.53
N THR A 296 -25.01 40.01 -8.59
CA THR A 296 -23.57 39.72 -8.53
C THR A 296 -22.80 41.03 -8.63
N ASN A 297 -22.38 41.62 -7.50
CA ASN A 297 -21.58 42.85 -7.51
C ASN A 297 -20.11 42.53 -7.86
N MET A 298 -19.77 42.47 -9.15
CA MET A 298 -18.38 42.52 -9.59
C MET A 298 -17.82 43.94 -9.44
N GLY A 299 -17.44 44.31 -8.21
CA GLY A 299 -16.70 45.53 -7.90
C GLY A 299 -15.48 45.22 -7.04
N THR A 300 -14.28 45.34 -7.59
CA THR A 300 -13.02 45.22 -6.82
C THR A 300 -12.85 46.44 -5.91
N SER A 301 -12.99 46.26 -4.59
CA SER A 301 -12.58 47.27 -3.61
C SER A 301 -11.23 46.89 -2.99
N SER A 302 -10.14 47.48 -3.51
CA SER A 302 -8.80 47.34 -2.92
C SER A 302 -8.58 48.44 -1.87
N GLY A 303 -8.87 48.16 -0.60
CA GLY A 303 -8.53 49.03 0.52
C GLY A 303 -7.33 48.51 1.30
N THR A 304 -6.16 49.17 1.19
CA THR A 304 -5.03 48.90 2.09
C THR A 304 -5.16 49.72 3.38
N SER A 305 -5.38 49.06 4.51
CA SER A 305 -5.27 49.70 5.83
C SER A 305 -3.92 49.36 6.47
N LYS A 306 -3.02 50.34 6.57
CA LYS A 306 -1.88 50.30 7.50
C LYS A 306 -2.26 51.12 8.72
N SER A 307 -2.50 50.45 9.84
CA SER A 307 -2.57 51.11 11.15
C SER A 307 -1.38 50.67 12.01
N ARG A 308 -0.66 51.66 12.54
CA ARG A 308 0.29 51.47 13.64
C ARG A 308 -0.34 52.13 14.86
N ASN A 309 -0.82 51.32 15.79
CA ASN A 309 -1.25 51.78 17.10
C ASN A 309 -0.12 51.60 18.11
N ARG A 310 0.14 52.62 18.93
CA ARG A 310 0.99 52.54 20.11
C ARG A 310 0.20 53.10 21.29
N GLY A 311 -0.42 52.21 22.07
CA GLY A 311 -1.03 52.53 23.36
C GLY A 311 -0.27 51.78 24.45
N GLN A 312 0.06 52.45 25.55
CA GLN A 312 0.59 51.80 26.74
C GLN A 312 -0.56 51.44 27.68
N ASN A 313 -0.64 50.16 28.05
CA ASN A 313 -1.52 49.65 29.09
C ASN A 313 -0.79 49.74 30.43
N PHE A 314 -1.41 50.35 31.43
CA PHE A 314 -1.00 50.19 32.82
C PHE A 314 -2.18 49.61 33.60
N SER A 315 -2.01 48.37 34.07
CA SER A 315 -2.99 47.61 34.84
C SER A 315 -2.43 47.36 36.23
N LEU A 316 -3.05 47.94 37.26
CA LEU A 316 -2.87 47.50 38.64
C LEU A 316 -4.23 47.57 39.36
N PHE A 317 -4.78 46.39 39.66
CA PHE A 317 -6.01 46.11 40.40
C PHE A 317 -7.33 46.68 39.84
N ILE A 318 -7.94 45.89 38.94
CA ILE A 318 -9.39 45.77 38.68
C ILE A 318 -10.15 47.10 38.54
N MET A 319 -9.69 47.99 37.65
CA MET A 319 -10.49 48.91 36.82
C MET A 319 -9.56 49.73 35.91
N GLY A 320 -9.59 49.48 34.59
CA GLY A 320 -8.79 50.20 33.61
C GLY A 320 -9.62 51.22 32.81
N VAL A 321 -9.29 52.50 32.96
CA VAL A 321 -9.85 53.63 32.19
C VAL A 321 -8.97 53.94 30.98
N ASN A 322 -9.57 53.95 29.78
CA ASN A 322 -8.92 54.39 28.55
C ASN A 322 -9.30 55.84 28.26
N SER A 323 -8.31 56.72 28.13
CA SER A 323 -8.49 58.09 27.62
C SER A 323 -7.41 58.40 26.59
N GLY A 324 -7.83 58.83 25.40
CA GLY A 324 -6.97 59.31 24.32
C GLY A 324 -7.70 60.38 23.53
N THR A 325 -7.06 61.54 23.36
CA THR A 325 -7.57 62.68 22.58
C THR A 325 -6.76 62.81 21.30
N SER A 326 -7.42 63.18 20.19
CA SER A 326 -6.75 63.60 18.96
C SER A 326 -7.34 64.93 18.47
N ARG A 327 -6.47 65.85 18.06
CA ARG A 327 -6.82 67.16 17.48
C ARG A 327 -5.87 67.40 16.32
N GLY A 328 -6.42 67.65 15.14
CA GLY A 328 -5.67 68.00 13.93
C GLY A 328 -6.26 69.23 13.25
N THR A 329 -5.41 70.09 12.71
CA THR A 329 -5.78 71.21 11.81
C THR A 329 -5.08 70.98 10.48
N THR A 330 -5.79 71.23 9.37
CA THR A 330 -5.21 71.20 8.02
C THR A 330 -5.87 72.28 7.17
N LYS A 331 -5.04 73.08 6.49
CA LYS A 331 -5.45 74.04 5.47
C LYS A 331 -4.94 73.51 4.14
N GLY A 332 -5.85 73.07 3.28
CA GLY A 332 -5.58 72.57 1.94
C GLY A 332 -6.80 72.86 1.06
N SER A 333 -6.57 73.49 -0.09
CA SER A 333 -7.58 73.69 -1.13
C SER A 333 -7.78 72.39 -1.89
N PHE A 334 -8.98 71.83 -1.81
CA PHE A 334 -9.40 70.62 -2.52
C PHE A 334 -10.66 70.96 -3.34
N SER A 335 -10.66 70.56 -4.61
CA SER A 335 -11.79 70.63 -5.52
C SER A 335 -12.23 69.20 -5.84
N GLY A 336 -13.52 68.90 -5.64
CA GLY A 336 -14.18 67.61 -5.87
C GLY A 336 -14.95 67.17 -4.61
N SER A 337 -16.28 67.38 -4.53
CA SER A 337 -17.40 66.62 -5.13
C SER A 337 -17.64 65.26 -4.43
N SER A 338 -18.42 65.29 -3.36
CA SER A 338 -19.08 64.12 -2.81
C SER A 338 -20.51 64.04 -3.35
N THR A 339 -20.71 63.23 -4.38
CA THR A 339 -22.03 62.78 -4.84
C THR A 339 -22.46 61.60 -3.96
N GLY A 340 -23.27 61.89 -2.96
CA GLY A 340 -24.18 60.89 -2.38
C GLY A 340 -25.49 60.96 -3.14
N HIS A 341 -25.86 59.89 -3.83
CA HIS A 341 -27.22 59.74 -4.36
C HIS A 341 -28.14 59.34 -3.20
N THR A 342 -28.84 60.33 -2.66
CA THR A 342 -30.11 60.18 -1.97
C THR A 342 -31.07 61.11 -2.69
N ASP A 343 -32.05 60.55 -3.41
CA ASP A 343 -33.17 61.32 -3.93
C ASP A 343 -34.08 61.68 -2.75
N THR A 344 -33.76 62.79 -2.08
CA THR A 344 -34.63 63.42 -1.10
C THR A 344 -35.00 64.78 -1.68
N TYR A 345 -36.25 64.94 -2.13
CA TYR A 345 -36.82 66.25 -2.39
C TYR A 345 -37.10 66.90 -1.03
N SER A 346 -36.20 67.75 -0.55
CA SER A 346 -36.42 68.58 0.63
C SER A 346 -36.36 70.06 0.26
N GLU A 347 -37.52 70.70 0.27
CA GLU A 347 -37.62 72.14 0.37
C GLU A 347 -37.58 72.48 1.86
N SER A 348 -36.46 73.07 2.30
CA SER A 348 -36.22 73.38 3.70
C SER A 348 -36.51 74.85 3.99
N GLU A 349 -37.57 75.13 4.74
CA GLU A 349 -37.70 76.36 5.51
C GLU A 349 -37.71 76.00 7.01
N SER A 350 -36.64 76.38 7.68
CA SER A 350 -36.36 76.00 9.07
C SER A 350 -37.12 76.86 10.07
N THR A 351 -37.68 76.26 11.12
CA THR A 351 -37.49 76.76 12.50
C THR A 351 -37.74 75.64 13.53
N SER A 352 -36.76 75.42 14.39
CA SER A 352 -36.77 74.41 15.45
C SER A 352 -37.40 74.92 16.75
N LYS A 353 -38.25 74.13 17.40
CA LYS A 353 -38.27 73.89 18.87
C LYS A 353 -39.33 72.86 19.29
N THR A 354 -38.86 71.71 19.77
CA THR A 354 -39.68 70.67 20.40
C THR A 354 -40.10 71.09 21.81
N LYS A 355 -41.42 71.10 22.08
CA LYS A 355 -42.00 71.10 23.43
C LYS A 355 -43.32 70.32 23.40
N SER A 356 -43.26 69.04 23.74
CA SER A 356 -44.45 68.17 23.85
C SER A 356 -45.20 68.49 25.13
N ASN A 357 -46.43 69.00 24.98
CA ASN A 357 -47.51 68.93 25.97
C ASN A 357 -48.84 69.09 25.23
N THR A 358 -49.56 67.99 25.04
CA THR A 358 -50.94 68.04 24.55
C THR A 358 -51.77 67.04 25.35
N THR A 359 -52.61 67.56 26.23
CA THR A 359 -53.76 66.87 26.83
C THR A 359 -54.95 67.01 25.89
N THR A 360 -55.47 65.90 25.39
CA THR A 360 -56.72 65.83 24.62
C THR A 360 -57.69 64.87 25.31
N THR A 361 -58.76 65.42 25.88
CA THR A 361 -59.96 64.68 26.25
C THR A 361 -60.95 64.78 25.10
N THR A 362 -61.25 63.65 24.46
CA THR A 362 -62.27 63.54 23.40
C THR A 362 -63.27 62.47 23.86
N GLU A 363 -64.47 62.88 24.26
CA GLU A 363 -65.59 61.95 24.46
C GLU A 363 -66.37 61.85 23.15
N GLY A 364 -66.24 60.68 22.50
CA GLY A 364 -67.04 60.28 21.35
C GLY A 364 -67.09 58.76 21.30
N THR A 365 -68.28 58.19 21.43
CA THR A 365 -68.49 56.74 21.27
C THR A 365 -68.32 56.37 19.80
N SER A 366 -67.13 55.92 19.45
CA SER A 366 -66.87 55.18 18.21
C SER A 366 -66.74 53.69 18.55
N ALA A 367 -67.62 52.87 18.00
CA ALA A 367 -67.45 51.42 18.05
C ALA A 367 -66.43 51.03 16.98
N SER A 368 -65.16 50.87 17.37
CA SER A 368 -64.13 50.33 16.49
C SER A 368 -64.15 48.80 16.57
N ILE A 369 -64.56 48.15 15.48
CA ILE A 369 -64.34 46.72 15.31
C ILE A 369 -62.95 46.57 14.70
N ALA A 370 -62.02 46.04 15.48
CA ALA A 370 -60.71 45.63 15.00
C ALA A 370 -60.80 44.16 14.52
N ILE A 371 -60.72 43.95 13.21
CA ILE A 371 -60.60 42.60 12.64
C ILE A 371 -59.14 42.37 12.30
N THR A 372 -58.53 41.40 12.99
CA THR A 372 -57.19 40.94 12.67
C THR A 372 -57.28 39.80 11.65
N LYS A 373 -56.80 40.06 10.43
CA LYS A 373 -56.66 39.04 9.37
C LYS A 373 -55.19 38.64 9.28
N GLN A 374 -54.91 37.35 9.44
CA GLN A 374 -53.56 36.81 9.25
C GLN A 374 -53.41 36.29 7.82
N ASN A 375 -52.31 36.63 7.15
CA ASN A 375 -52.00 36.11 5.83
C ASN A 375 -51.07 34.89 5.96
N LYS A 376 -51.63 33.69 5.78
CA LYS A 376 -50.87 32.45 5.95
C LYS A 376 -49.76 32.29 4.91
N THR A 377 -49.97 32.77 3.68
CA THR A 377 -48.97 32.74 2.60
C THR A 377 -47.74 33.53 3.00
N VAL A 378 -47.93 34.74 3.52
CA VAL A 378 -46.83 35.59 4.02
C VAL A 378 -46.11 34.94 5.19
N GLN A 379 -46.83 34.32 6.14
CA GLN A 379 -46.19 33.59 7.24
C GLN A 379 -45.33 32.41 6.76
N VAL A 380 -45.75 31.69 5.72
CA VAL A 380 -44.95 30.61 5.13
C VAL A 380 -43.70 31.17 4.46
N LEU A 381 -43.80 32.30 3.74
CA LEU A 381 -42.66 32.98 3.15
C LEU A 381 -41.65 33.47 4.20
N LEU A 382 -42.13 34.11 5.28
CA LEU A 382 -41.27 34.54 6.39
C LEU A 382 -40.53 33.36 7.01
N LYS A 383 -41.21 32.23 7.23
CA LYS A 383 -40.57 31.01 7.73
C LYS A 383 -39.47 30.50 6.79
N LYS A 384 -39.68 30.55 5.47
CA LYS A 384 -38.66 30.18 4.49
C LYS A 384 -37.46 31.13 4.50
N ILE A 385 -37.68 32.42 4.69
CA ILE A 385 -36.59 33.39 4.84
C ILE A 385 -35.78 33.08 6.11
N ASP A 386 -36.43 32.78 7.23
CA ASP A 386 -35.74 32.38 8.46
C ASP A 386 -34.89 31.10 8.25
N GLU A 387 -35.41 30.11 7.53
CA GLU A 387 -34.68 28.88 7.18
C GLU A 387 -33.44 29.19 6.32
N GLN A 388 -33.51 30.16 5.38
CA GLN A 388 -32.37 30.61 4.58
C GLN A 388 -31.34 31.41 5.38
N LEU A 389 -31.79 32.29 6.28
CA LEU A 389 -30.90 33.07 7.16
C LEU A 389 -30.12 32.16 8.13
N GLU A 390 -30.80 31.18 8.76
CA GLU A 390 -30.14 30.17 9.59
C GLU A 390 -29.17 29.32 8.77
N ARG A 391 -29.49 29.02 7.50
CA ARG A 391 -28.57 28.33 6.60
C ARG A 391 -27.33 29.15 6.33
N ILE A 392 -27.45 30.43 5.94
CA ILE A 392 -26.31 31.33 5.71
C ILE A 392 -25.41 31.36 6.96
N LYS A 393 -26.00 31.55 8.14
CA LYS A 393 -25.28 31.57 9.42
C LYS A 393 -24.56 30.25 9.71
N SER A 394 -25.20 29.11 9.46
CA SER A 394 -24.58 27.79 9.67
C SER A 394 -23.41 27.50 8.70
N CYS A 395 -23.39 28.17 7.54
CA CYS A 395 -22.39 27.98 6.50
C CYS A 395 -21.18 28.93 6.59
N GLU A 396 -21.25 29.98 7.42
CA GLU A 396 -20.13 30.92 7.61
C GLU A 396 -18.82 30.22 8.02
N ALA A 397 -18.90 29.10 8.75
CA ALA A 397 -17.74 28.37 9.24
C ALA A 397 -17.02 27.51 8.17
N TYR A 398 -17.75 27.01 7.16
CA TYR A 398 -17.23 26.04 6.16
C TYR A 398 -17.24 26.59 4.73
N GLY A 399 -17.66 27.84 4.55
CA GLY A 399 -17.81 28.48 3.25
C GLY A 399 -19.15 28.18 2.60
N LEU A 400 -19.54 29.07 1.68
CA LEU A 400 -20.79 29.02 0.93
C LEU A 400 -20.47 29.07 -0.56
N TRP A 401 -21.17 28.26 -1.34
CA TRP A 401 -20.89 28.04 -2.75
C TRP A 401 -22.15 28.25 -3.57
N ASP A 402 -22.01 28.91 -4.73
CA ASP A 402 -23.00 28.83 -5.78
C ASP A 402 -22.65 27.62 -6.66
N SER A 403 -23.54 26.64 -6.71
CA SER A 403 -23.28 25.33 -7.31
C SER A 403 -24.40 24.88 -8.24
N ALA A 404 -24.03 24.33 -9.40
CA ALA A 404 -24.94 23.73 -10.38
C ALA A 404 -24.22 22.66 -11.21
N CYS A 405 -25.01 21.69 -11.68
CA CYS A 405 -24.53 20.54 -12.46
C CYS A 405 -25.12 20.60 -13.87
N TYR A 406 -24.30 20.32 -14.87
CA TYR A 406 -24.66 20.39 -16.28
C TYR A 406 -24.33 19.07 -16.97
N PHE A 407 -25.31 18.49 -17.68
CA PHE A 407 -25.18 17.25 -18.42
C PHE A 407 -25.29 17.52 -19.92
N ILE A 408 -24.26 17.14 -20.66
CA ILE A 408 -24.12 17.37 -22.10
C ILE A 408 -24.12 16.02 -22.81
N SER A 409 -24.99 15.85 -23.81
CA SER A 409 -25.01 14.65 -24.65
C SER A 409 -25.56 14.96 -26.04
N GLU A 410 -25.19 14.15 -27.04
CA GLU A 410 -25.77 14.21 -28.40
C GLU A 410 -27.26 13.83 -28.38
N ASN A 411 -27.68 12.95 -27.46
CA ASN A 411 -29.07 12.57 -27.26
C ASN A 411 -29.69 13.38 -26.11
N PRO A 412 -30.74 14.19 -26.37
CA PRO A 412 -31.46 14.92 -25.32
C PRO A 412 -32.01 14.01 -24.22
N GLU A 413 -32.47 12.80 -24.56
CA GLU A 413 -33.01 11.86 -23.58
C GLU A 413 -31.94 11.44 -22.57
N THR A 414 -30.74 11.09 -23.04
CA THR A 414 -29.58 10.73 -22.20
C THR A 414 -29.22 11.88 -21.24
N SER A 415 -29.22 13.13 -21.72
CA SER A 415 -28.96 14.31 -20.88
C SER A 415 -30.01 14.50 -19.78
N ILE A 416 -31.30 14.31 -20.09
CA ILE A 416 -32.41 14.42 -19.13
C ILE A 416 -32.39 13.28 -18.11
N VAL A 417 -32.12 12.06 -18.55
CA VAL A 417 -32.01 10.88 -17.67
C VAL A 417 -30.84 11.07 -16.71
N ALA A 418 -29.69 11.56 -17.19
CA ALA A 418 -28.55 11.90 -16.34
C ALA A 418 -28.93 12.95 -15.28
N ALA A 419 -29.58 14.03 -15.70
CA ALA A 419 -30.03 15.11 -14.82
C ALA A 419 -31.01 14.62 -13.74
N ASN A 420 -32.00 13.80 -14.10
CA ASN A 420 -32.96 13.25 -13.14
C ASN A 420 -32.32 12.25 -12.17
N THR A 421 -31.43 11.39 -12.68
CA THR A 421 -30.72 10.39 -11.88
C THR A 421 -29.82 11.06 -10.84
N TYR A 422 -29.04 12.06 -11.28
CA TYR A 422 -28.19 12.83 -10.39
C TYR A 422 -28.99 13.66 -9.37
N LYS A 423 -30.06 14.34 -9.81
CA LYS A 423 -30.98 15.06 -8.93
C LYS A 423 -31.55 14.15 -7.84
N ALA A 424 -31.98 12.95 -8.22
CA ALA A 424 -32.47 11.96 -7.27
C ALA A 424 -31.36 11.62 -6.27
N LEU A 425 -30.15 11.29 -6.74
CA LEU A 425 -29.01 10.89 -5.89
C LEU A 425 -28.69 11.89 -4.78
N VAL A 426 -28.61 13.19 -5.11
CA VAL A 426 -28.17 14.23 -4.16
C VAL A 426 -29.30 14.80 -3.28
N ALA A 427 -30.56 14.45 -3.55
CA ALA A 427 -31.71 14.87 -2.75
C ALA A 427 -31.75 14.15 -1.39
N GLY A 428 -32.00 14.91 -0.31
CA GLY A 428 -32.11 14.45 1.06
C GLY A 428 -33.07 15.29 1.92
N GLU A 429 -32.95 15.20 3.25
CA GLU A 429 -33.93 15.77 4.18
C GLU A 429 -34.07 17.30 4.09
N LYS A 430 -32.95 18.03 3.89
CA LYS A 430 -32.93 19.49 3.80
C LYS A 430 -33.10 20.02 2.37
N THR A 431 -33.34 19.15 1.39
CA THR A 431 -33.55 19.58 0.00
C THR A 431 -34.84 20.39 -0.14
N SER A 432 -35.81 20.26 0.75
CA SER A 432 -37.08 21.01 0.70
C SER A 432 -36.97 22.51 1.02
N VAL A 433 -35.80 23.00 1.46
CA VAL A 433 -35.56 24.42 1.74
C VAL A 433 -35.68 25.25 0.45
N GLU A 434 -35.26 24.69 -0.69
CA GLU A 434 -35.43 25.29 -2.02
C GLU A 434 -36.12 24.31 -2.98
N ASN A 435 -36.88 24.83 -3.95
CA ASN A 435 -37.37 23.99 -5.04
C ASN A 435 -36.18 23.53 -5.90
N SER A 436 -36.27 22.32 -6.44
CA SER A 436 -35.24 21.74 -7.31
C SER A 436 -35.71 21.70 -8.76
N PHE A 437 -34.87 22.16 -9.69
CA PHE A 437 -35.24 22.37 -11.08
C PHE A 437 -34.34 21.57 -12.03
N ILE A 438 -34.92 21.16 -13.15
CA ILE A 438 -34.20 20.59 -14.29
C ILE A 438 -34.56 21.44 -15.50
N ASN A 439 -33.55 21.95 -16.19
CA ASN A 439 -33.73 22.80 -17.35
C ASN A 439 -33.02 22.21 -18.55
N LEU A 440 -33.75 22.03 -19.65
CA LEU A 440 -33.23 21.48 -20.89
C LEU A 440 -33.12 22.59 -21.94
N TRP A 441 -31.96 22.67 -22.58
CA TRP A 441 -31.73 23.39 -23.82
C TRP A 441 -31.57 22.37 -24.94
N SER A 442 -32.49 22.42 -25.92
CA SER A 442 -32.57 21.44 -27.00
C SER A 442 -31.37 21.52 -27.94
N ASN A 443 -31.14 20.43 -28.67
CA ASN A 443 -30.14 20.35 -29.74
C ASN A 443 -30.67 20.88 -31.09
N GLU A 444 -31.88 21.45 -31.12
CA GLU A 444 -32.48 22.00 -32.33
C GLU A 444 -31.66 23.16 -32.90
N PHE A 445 -31.55 23.21 -34.23
CA PHE A 445 -30.76 24.22 -34.92
C PHE A 445 -31.22 25.66 -34.63
N GLU A 446 -32.52 25.88 -34.43
CA GLU A 446 -33.09 27.19 -34.08
C GLU A 446 -32.61 27.73 -32.71
N SER A 447 -32.17 26.84 -31.83
CA SER A 447 -31.64 27.17 -30.49
C SER A 447 -30.11 27.13 -30.44
N SER A 448 -29.43 27.01 -31.59
CA SER A 448 -27.98 26.85 -31.69
C SER A 448 -27.19 27.99 -31.04
N ASP A 449 -27.55 29.25 -31.31
CA ASP A 449 -26.86 30.42 -30.74
C ASP A 449 -26.93 30.43 -29.20
N THR A 450 -28.12 30.18 -28.64
CA THR A 450 -28.35 30.10 -27.19
C THR A 450 -27.54 28.97 -26.56
N ASN A 451 -27.53 27.80 -27.18
CA ASN A 451 -26.82 26.62 -26.69
C ASN A 451 -25.30 26.82 -26.75
N LEU A 452 -24.78 27.39 -27.84
CA LEU A 452 -23.35 27.72 -27.97
C LEU A 452 -22.89 28.72 -26.90
N MET A 453 -23.71 29.73 -26.59
CA MET A 453 -23.40 30.67 -25.51
C MET A 453 -23.30 29.95 -24.16
N ILE A 454 -24.20 29.00 -23.87
CA ILE A 454 -24.15 28.21 -22.63
C ILE A 454 -22.91 27.31 -22.61
N MET A 455 -22.60 26.62 -23.72
CA MET A 455 -21.40 25.79 -23.85
C MET A 455 -20.11 26.59 -23.64
N ASP A 456 -20.07 27.86 -24.06
CA ASP A 456 -18.94 28.77 -23.84
C ASP A 456 -18.66 28.96 -22.34
N TYR A 457 -19.70 29.22 -21.53
CA TYR A 457 -19.54 29.30 -20.06
C TYR A 457 -19.02 27.98 -19.47
N LEU A 458 -19.60 26.85 -19.88
CA LEU A 458 -19.23 25.54 -19.34
C LEU A 458 -17.79 25.14 -19.72
N ARG A 459 -17.36 25.44 -20.96
CA ARG A 459 -15.99 25.21 -21.41
C ARG A 459 -14.97 25.97 -20.57
N TYR A 460 -15.32 27.14 -20.06
CA TYR A 460 -14.46 27.93 -19.19
C TYR A 460 -14.76 27.77 -17.70
N GLY A 461 -15.56 26.77 -17.30
CA GLY A 461 -15.83 26.45 -15.89
C GLY A 461 -16.60 27.53 -15.15
N LEU A 462 -17.56 28.18 -15.82
CA LEU A 462 -18.41 29.24 -15.28
C LEU A 462 -19.89 28.85 -15.36
N HIS A 463 -20.71 29.43 -14.49
CA HIS A 463 -22.16 29.32 -14.59
C HIS A 463 -22.71 30.24 -15.68
N PRO A 464 -23.59 29.75 -16.58
CA PRO A 464 -24.26 30.59 -17.57
C PRO A 464 -25.18 31.60 -16.87
N GLN A 465 -25.18 32.82 -17.38
CA GLN A 465 -25.98 33.93 -16.85
C GLN A 465 -27.10 34.30 -17.82
N PHE A 466 -28.27 34.58 -17.29
CA PHE A 466 -29.47 34.91 -18.07
C PHE A 466 -30.08 36.21 -17.60
N ARG A 467 -30.64 36.96 -18.56
CA ARG A 467 -31.46 38.13 -18.25
C ARG A 467 -32.90 37.69 -18.01
N TYR A 468 -33.44 38.02 -16.85
CA TYR A 468 -34.80 37.69 -16.46
C TYR A 468 -35.61 38.95 -16.17
N LEU A 469 -36.77 39.05 -16.82
CA LEU A 469 -37.76 40.08 -16.56
C LEU A 469 -39.06 39.39 -16.08
N PRO A 470 -39.59 39.73 -14.88
CA PRO A 470 -40.84 39.15 -14.40
C PRO A 470 -42.01 39.39 -15.36
N GLN A 471 -42.89 38.40 -15.57
CA GLN A 471 -44.01 38.52 -16.52
C GLN A 471 -45.10 39.51 -16.06
N ASN A 472 -45.23 39.76 -14.75
CA ASN A 472 -46.24 40.65 -14.15
C ASN A 472 -45.79 42.11 -14.06
N ASN A 473 -44.95 42.58 -14.99
CA ASN A 473 -44.31 43.89 -14.97
C ASN A 473 -45.16 45.00 -15.62
N GLY A 474 -46.48 44.96 -15.40
CA GLY A 474 -47.46 45.80 -16.12
C GLY A 474 -47.31 47.31 -15.95
N ASP A 475 -46.64 47.77 -14.89
CA ASP A 475 -46.45 49.20 -14.57
C ASP A 475 -44.98 49.69 -14.67
N GLY A 476 -44.04 48.85 -15.13
CA GLY A 476 -42.63 49.24 -15.31
C GLY A 476 -41.82 49.44 -14.01
N ASN A 477 -42.39 49.08 -12.86
CA ASN A 477 -41.76 49.28 -11.54
C ASN A 477 -40.68 48.26 -11.17
N TYR A 478 -40.47 47.17 -11.94
CA TYR A 478 -39.46 46.15 -11.63
C TYR A 478 -38.36 46.08 -12.69
N THR A 479 -37.11 46.02 -12.24
CA THR A 479 -35.90 46.02 -13.09
C THR A 479 -35.51 44.63 -13.58
N GLU A 480 -34.81 44.57 -14.72
CA GLU A 480 -34.21 43.34 -15.25
C GLU A 480 -33.16 42.79 -14.27
N GLN A 481 -33.23 41.50 -13.96
CA GLN A 481 -32.33 40.83 -13.04
C GLN A 481 -31.42 39.84 -13.78
N ILE A 482 -30.18 39.70 -13.30
CA ILE A 482 -29.25 38.68 -13.80
C ILE A 482 -29.40 37.45 -12.90
N ILE A 483 -29.75 36.31 -13.51
CA ILE A 483 -29.95 35.04 -12.79
C ILE A 483 -29.02 33.94 -13.31
N THR A 484 -28.75 32.98 -12.43
CA THR A 484 -27.96 31.78 -12.71
C THR A 484 -28.75 30.54 -12.26
N PRO A 485 -28.57 29.37 -12.90
CA PRO A 485 -29.12 28.11 -12.40
C PRO A 485 -28.44 27.60 -11.12
N ALA A 486 -27.46 28.31 -10.55
CA ALA A 486 -26.77 27.90 -9.33
C ALA A 486 -27.66 27.99 -8.08
N SER A 487 -27.59 26.94 -7.25
CA SER A 487 -28.16 26.92 -5.90
C SER A 487 -27.06 27.21 -4.88
N MET A 488 -27.45 27.83 -3.77
CA MET A 488 -26.54 28.07 -2.66
C MET A 488 -26.32 26.73 -1.93
N ILE A 489 -25.07 26.30 -1.78
CA ILE A 489 -24.65 25.04 -1.16
C ILE A 489 -23.61 25.31 -0.07
N SER A 490 -23.74 24.66 1.08
CA SER A 490 -22.78 24.75 2.17
C SER A 490 -21.49 23.98 1.88
N GLY A 491 -20.35 24.42 2.40
CA GLY A 491 -19.10 23.64 2.34
C GLY A 491 -19.21 22.22 2.89
N VAL A 492 -20.13 21.94 3.83
CA VAL A 492 -20.40 20.59 4.33
C VAL A 492 -21.29 19.75 3.38
N GLU A 493 -22.01 20.41 2.48
CA GLU A 493 -22.90 19.79 1.47
C GLU A 493 -22.17 19.59 0.13
N VAL A 494 -21.12 20.38 -0.17
CA VAL A 494 -20.31 20.26 -1.40
C VAL A 494 -19.78 18.84 -1.62
N PRO A 495 -19.30 18.06 -0.62
CA PRO A 495 -18.90 16.67 -0.84
C PRO A 495 -20.01 15.73 -1.33
N ILE A 496 -21.28 16.03 -1.04
CA ILE A 496 -22.43 15.26 -1.55
C ILE A 496 -22.69 15.68 -3.00
N PHE A 497 -22.54 16.96 -3.30
CA PHE A 497 -22.69 17.52 -4.63
C PHE A 497 -21.54 17.06 -5.58
N MET A 498 -20.28 17.39 -5.23
CA MET A 498 -19.05 17.02 -5.94
C MET A 498 -18.31 15.88 -5.23
N GLY A 499 -18.99 14.76 -5.04
CA GLY A 499 -18.42 13.56 -4.45
C GLY A 499 -17.50 12.79 -5.41
N ILE A 500 -16.52 12.08 -4.85
CA ILE A 500 -15.70 11.08 -5.56
C ILE A 500 -16.26 9.65 -5.34
N PRO A 501 -16.12 8.71 -6.29
CA PRO A 501 -16.63 7.35 -6.15
C PRO A 501 -16.01 6.62 -4.96
N ARG A 502 -16.86 6.08 -4.07
CA ARG A 502 -16.36 5.32 -2.89
C ARG A 502 -16.03 3.87 -3.23
N LYS A 503 -16.62 3.36 -4.31
CA LYS A 503 -16.35 2.01 -4.86
C LYS A 503 -15.78 2.15 -6.26
N SER A 504 -15.04 1.13 -6.69
CA SER A 504 -14.48 1.09 -8.05
C SER A 504 -15.58 1.14 -9.09
N VAL A 505 -15.37 1.98 -10.10
CA VAL A 505 -16.24 2.16 -11.27
C VAL A 505 -15.40 2.02 -12.54
N PRO A 506 -15.98 1.74 -13.71
CA PRO A 506 -15.23 1.68 -14.96
C PRO A 506 -14.40 2.95 -15.20
N GLY A 507 -13.07 2.85 -15.13
CA GLY A 507 -12.13 3.97 -15.31
C GLY A 507 -11.56 4.60 -14.03
N VAL A 508 -12.15 4.38 -12.84
CA VAL A 508 -11.60 4.86 -11.55
C VAL A 508 -11.57 3.73 -10.53
N THR A 509 -10.39 3.42 -10.00
CA THR A 509 -10.20 2.37 -8.99
C THR A 509 -10.29 2.95 -7.58
N SER A 510 -11.15 2.38 -6.75
CA SER A 510 -11.21 2.68 -5.31
C SER A 510 -10.66 1.49 -4.51
N ILE A 511 -9.69 1.74 -3.63
CA ILE A 511 -9.16 0.73 -2.72
C ILE A 511 -9.29 1.16 -1.26
N ASN A 512 -9.63 0.21 -0.40
CA ASN A 512 -9.54 0.37 1.04
C ASN A 512 -8.22 -0.21 1.53
N SER A 513 -7.47 0.59 2.27
CA SER A 513 -6.17 0.24 2.83
C SER A 513 -6.14 0.61 4.31
N VAL A 514 -5.33 -0.12 5.07
CA VAL A 514 -5.19 0.05 6.53
C VAL A 514 -3.89 0.77 6.83
N SER A 515 -3.89 1.65 7.83
CA SER A 515 -2.68 2.38 8.22
C SER A 515 -1.69 1.50 8.98
N PHE A 516 -0.42 1.61 8.62
CA PHE A 516 0.72 1.09 9.39
C PHE A 516 1.54 2.26 9.96
N GLY A 517 2.56 1.95 10.77
CA GLY A 517 3.43 2.98 11.31
C GLY A 517 4.12 3.78 10.21
N ARG A 518 4.10 5.10 10.35
CA ARG A 518 4.65 6.04 9.35
C ARG A 518 6.13 6.36 9.58
N ASN A 519 6.66 6.02 10.75
CA ASN A 519 8.05 6.24 11.13
C ASN A 519 8.51 5.10 12.03
N VAL A 520 9.79 4.79 11.96
CA VAL A 520 10.44 3.85 12.88
C VAL A 520 10.78 4.60 14.17
N PHE A 521 10.03 4.32 15.23
CA PHE A 521 10.31 4.82 16.59
C PHE A 521 10.94 3.73 17.43
N VAL A 522 12.16 3.98 17.90
CA VAL A 522 12.92 3.10 18.79
C VAL A 522 12.94 3.70 20.20
N LYS A 523 12.56 2.92 21.22
CA LYS A 523 12.43 3.42 22.61
C LYS A 523 13.77 3.88 23.23
N GLU A 524 14.89 3.34 22.78
CA GLU A 524 16.23 3.70 23.24
C GLU A 524 17.14 3.93 22.02
N GLN A 525 17.39 5.19 21.66
CA GLN A 525 18.32 5.52 20.57
C GLN A 525 19.76 5.48 21.09
N LYS A 526 20.55 4.52 20.64
CA LYS A 526 22.01 4.56 20.78
C LYS A 526 22.58 5.51 19.72
N GLU A 527 23.37 6.50 20.12
CA GLU A 527 23.88 7.56 19.23
C GLU A 527 24.77 7.07 18.06
N HIS A 528 25.28 5.82 18.12
CA HIS A 528 26.16 5.23 17.11
C HIS A 528 25.84 3.74 16.86
N SER A 529 24.65 3.44 16.33
CA SER A 529 24.39 2.09 15.80
C SER A 529 24.89 1.96 14.36
N ARG A 530 25.50 0.82 14.04
CA ARG A 530 25.61 0.36 12.65
C ARG A 530 24.23 -0.10 12.21
N ASN A 531 23.86 0.16 10.95
CA ASN A 531 22.52 -0.13 10.47
C ASN A 531 22.56 -0.82 9.10
N VAL A 532 21.48 -1.56 8.81
CA VAL A 532 21.14 -2.09 7.50
C VAL A 532 20.05 -1.20 6.91
N ASP A 533 20.38 -0.42 5.87
CA ASP A 533 19.40 0.40 5.16
C ASP A 533 18.64 -0.47 4.15
N ILE A 534 17.38 -0.80 4.45
CA ILE A 534 16.61 -1.79 3.69
C ILE A 534 15.73 -1.17 2.60
N GLY A 535 15.29 0.07 2.79
CA GLY A 535 14.28 0.67 1.93
C GLY A 535 13.67 1.94 2.50
N ALA A 536 12.55 2.37 1.94
CA ALA A 536 11.82 3.56 2.35
C ALA A 536 10.41 3.22 2.86
N ILE A 537 9.84 4.07 3.73
CA ILE A 537 8.47 3.90 4.23
C ILE A 537 7.49 3.84 3.07
N TYR A 538 6.62 2.85 3.09
CA TYR A 538 5.50 2.70 2.17
C TYR A 538 4.21 2.95 2.94
N HIS A 539 3.41 3.94 2.53
CA HIS A 539 2.16 4.24 3.21
C HIS A 539 1.05 4.43 2.20
N MET A 540 0.01 3.59 2.29
CA MET A 540 -1.22 3.68 1.48
C MET A 540 -1.02 3.73 -0.04
N GLY A 541 0.02 3.10 -0.59
CA GLY A 541 0.28 3.13 -2.04
C GLY A 541 1.44 4.04 -2.46
N GLU A 542 1.96 4.85 -1.55
CA GLU A 542 3.01 5.84 -1.84
C GLU A 542 4.32 5.49 -1.11
N VAL A 543 5.45 5.70 -1.80
CA VAL A 543 6.80 5.52 -1.25
C VAL A 543 7.33 6.88 -0.78
N PHE A 544 7.72 6.96 0.49
CA PHE A 544 8.30 8.15 1.09
C PHE A 544 9.83 8.03 1.10
N GLU A 545 10.47 8.31 -0.05
CA GLU A 545 11.90 8.06 -0.31
C GLU A 545 12.86 8.62 0.76
N ASN A 546 12.53 9.78 1.34
CA ASN A 546 13.36 10.41 2.38
C ASN A 546 13.21 9.74 3.76
N ASN A 547 12.15 8.96 3.97
CA ASN A 547 11.87 8.26 5.22
C ASN A 547 12.46 6.85 5.13
N ARG A 548 13.77 6.75 5.31
CA ARG A 548 14.50 5.48 5.22
C ARG A 548 14.21 4.57 6.42
N VAL A 549 13.96 3.31 6.13
CA VAL A 549 13.81 2.24 7.13
C VAL A 549 15.19 1.60 7.33
N LYS A 550 15.72 1.77 8.54
CA LYS A 550 17.05 1.29 8.91
C LYS A 550 16.92 0.29 10.04
N LEU A 551 17.34 -0.94 9.80
CA LEU A 551 17.40 -1.98 10.83
C LEU A 551 18.66 -1.77 11.67
N ASP A 552 18.56 -1.96 12.98
CA ASP A 552 19.75 -2.06 13.83
C ASP A 552 20.52 -3.33 13.46
N LEU A 553 21.81 -3.19 13.13
CA LEU A 553 22.65 -4.30 12.69
C LEU A 553 22.88 -5.30 13.83
N GLU A 554 23.13 -4.81 15.05
CA GLU A 554 23.41 -5.68 16.21
C GLU A 554 22.18 -6.53 16.58
N SER A 555 20.98 -6.01 16.30
CA SER A 555 19.72 -6.73 16.49
C SER A 555 19.59 -8.00 15.64
N LEU A 556 20.43 -8.20 14.61
CA LEU A 556 20.48 -9.45 13.83
C LEU A 556 21.15 -10.61 14.59
N THR A 557 21.88 -10.36 15.68
CA THR A 557 22.34 -11.42 16.60
C THR A 557 21.15 -12.16 17.19
N ALA A 558 20.03 -11.46 17.43
CA ALA A 558 18.76 -12.06 17.84
C ALA A 558 17.91 -12.56 16.65
N HIS A 559 18.56 -12.84 15.51
CA HIS A 559 18.03 -13.46 14.32
C HIS A 559 16.93 -12.66 13.59
N CYS A 560 16.71 -13.03 12.32
CA CYS A 560 15.75 -12.44 11.42
C CYS A 560 14.93 -13.53 10.72
N PHE A 561 13.63 -13.32 10.61
CA PHE A 561 12.72 -14.15 9.82
C PHE A 561 12.21 -13.37 8.60
N ILE A 562 12.40 -13.92 7.41
CA ILE A 562 11.93 -13.35 6.15
C ILE A 562 10.94 -14.32 5.51
N THR A 563 9.73 -13.83 5.22
CA THR A 563 8.68 -14.68 4.65
C THR A 563 7.88 -13.99 3.56
N GLY A 564 7.27 -14.79 2.68
CA GLY A 564 6.41 -14.30 1.61
C GLY A 564 6.26 -15.31 0.47
N SER A 565 5.19 -15.17 -0.32
CA SER A 565 4.94 -16.01 -1.50
C SER A 565 6.04 -15.94 -2.57
N THR A 566 6.03 -16.89 -3.50
CA THR A 566 6.92 -16.83 -4.68
C THR A 566 6.68 -15.53 -5.47
N GLY A 567 7.77 -14.86 -5.84
CA GLY A 567 7.74 -13.59 -6.59
C GLY A 567 7.47 -12.34 -5.75
N SER A 568 7.27 -12.45 -4.43
CA SER A 568 7.05 -11.30 -3.54
C SER A 568 8.27 -10.39 -3.38
N GLY A 569 9.48 -10.94 -3.59
CA GLY A 569 10.75 -10.22 -3.48
C GLY A 569 11.71 -10.75 -2.41
N LYS A 570 11.45 -11.92 -1.79
CA LYS A 570 12.30 -12.52 -0.74
C LYS A 570 13.79 -12.51 -1.06
N SER A 571 14.19 -13.12 -2.19
CA SER A 571 15.59 -13.19 -2.60
C SER A 571 16.22 -11.79 -2.70
N ASN A 572 15.52 -10.81 -3.29
CA ASN A 572 16.01 -9.43 -3.38
C ASN A 572 16.21 -8.80 -2.00
N THR A 573 15.29 -9.03 -1.06
CA THR A 573 15.42 -8.57 0.33
C THR A 573 16.68 -9.18 0.97
N THR A 574 16.89 -10.48 0.81
CA THR A 574 18.09 -11.15 1.36
C THR A 574 19.37 -10.64 0.70
N TYR A 575 19.38 -10.45 -0.62
CA TYR A 575 20.53 -9.89 -1.34
C TYR A 575 20.86 -8.48 -0.86
N LYS A 576 19.82 -7.65 -0.67
CA LYS A 576 19.98 -6.30 -0.15
C LYS A 576 20.57 -6.31 1.27
N ILE A 577 20.14 -7.24 2.12
CA ILE A 577 20.75 -7.42 3.46
C ILE A 577 22.22 -7.83 3.32
N ILE A 578 22.55 -8.82 2.48
CA ILE A 578 23.94 -9.25 2.24
C ILE A 578 24.81 -8.08 1.77
N GLU A 579 24.34 -7.24 0.84
CA GLU A 579 25.09 -6.04 0.43
C GLU A 579 25.38 -5.10 1.60
N GLU A 580 24.41 -4.87 2.49
CA GLU A 580 24.61 -4.05 3.68
C GLU A 580 25.52 -4.73 4.72
N LEU A 581 25.49 -6.06 4.85
CA LEU A 581 26.43 -6.81 5.69
C LEU A 581 27.87 -6.64 5.19
N ILE A 582 28.10 -6.77 3.88
CA ILE A 582 29.40 -6.57 3.24
C ILE A 582 29.91 -5.13 3.51
N LYS A 583 29.05 -4.11 3.34
CA LYS A 583 29.40 -2.71 3.64
C LYS A 583 29.80 -2.49 5.11
N ASN A 584 29.24 -3.28 6.02
CA ASN A 584 29.51 -3.23 7.46
C ASN A 584 30.64 -4.19 7.90
N ASN A 585 31.34 -4.84 6.96
CA ASN A 585 32.37 -5.85 7.20
C ASN A 585 31.89 -7.03 8.05
N ILE A 586 30.66 -7.50 7.81
CA ILE A 586 30.11 -8.71 8.41
C ILE A 586 30.15 -9.83 7.37
N THR A 587 30.76 -10.95 7.74
CA THR A 587 30.86 -12.13 6.89
C THR A 587 29.57 -12.95 6.92
N PHE A 588 29.34 -13.77 5.91
CA PHE A 588 28.12 -14.57 5.83
C PHE A 588 28.32 -15.99 5.28
N LEU A 589 27.41 -16.88 5.67
CA LEU A 589 27.22 -18.20 5.09
C LEU A 589 25.82 -18.28 4.48
N VAL A 590 25.69 -18.57 3.20
CA VAL A 590 24.40 -18.92 2.59
C VAL A 590 24.29 -20.43 2.43
N ILE A 591 23.22 -21.02 2.95
CA ILE A 591 22.87 -22.42 2.68
C ILE A 591 21.63 -22.43 1.79
N GLU A 592 21.79 -22.79 0.51
CA GLU A 592 20.75 -22.72 -0.51
C GLU A 592 20.32 -24.11 -1.01
N PRO A 593 19.18 -24.66 -0.54
CA PRO A 593 18.74 -26.00 -0.90
C PRO A 593 17.90 -26.09 -2.19
N ALA A 594 17.48 -24.98 -2.79
CA ALA A 594 16.45 -25.00 -3.83
C ALA A 594 16.89 -24.46 -5.20
N LYS A 595 17.19 -23.17 -5.33
CA LYS A 595 17.22 -22.51 -6.65
C LYS A 595 18.62 -22.33 -7.23
N GLY A 596 19.64 -22.23 -6.39
CA GLY A 596 21.02 -21.94 -6.79
C GLY A 596 21.18 -20.51 -7.34
N GLU A 597 20.38 -19.54 -6.89
CA GLU A 597 20.40 -18.15 -7.34
C GLU A 597 21.56 -17.36 -6.71
N TYR A 598 21.98 -17.69 -5.49
CA TYR A 598 22.97 -16.87 -4.76
C TYR A 598 24.37 -16.94 -5.38
N LYS A 599 24.76 -18.09 -5.94
CA LYS A 599 26.02 -18.24 -6.68
C LYS A 599 26.08 -17.43 -7.98
N LEU A 600 24.92 -17.03 -8.51
CA LEU A 600 24.82 -16.12 -9.66
C LEU A 600 24.82 -14.66 -9.18
N ALA A 601 24.07 -14.35 -8.11
CA ALA A 601 23.96 -13.01 -7.57
C ALA A 601 25.29 -12.48 -6.97
N PHE A 602 26.11 -13.36 -6.39
CA PHE A 602 27.36 -13.01 -5.71
C PHE A 602 28.61 -13.70 -6.27
N GLY A 603 28.49 -14.42 -7.39
CA GLY A 603 29.62 -15.17 -7.96
C GLY A 603 30.80 -14.32 -8.43
N GLY A 604 30.59 -13.03 -8.67
CA GLY A 604 31.65 -12.06 -9.02
C GLY A 604 32.30 -11.39 -7.80
N MET A 605 31.91 -11.75 -6.58
CA MET A 605 32.45 -11.15 -5.37
C MET A 605 33.90 -11.59 -5.13
N PRO A 606 34.83 -10.67 -4.81
CA PRO A 606 36.20 -11.03 -4.45
C PRO A 606 36.24 -11.96 -3.23
N ASP A 607 37.10 -12.96 -3.27
CA ASP A 607 37.37 -13.91 -2.17
C ASP A 607 36.13 -14.68 -1.64
N ILE A 608 35.05 -14.78 -2.43
CA ILE A 608 33.90 -15.61 -2.08
C ILE A 608 34.21 -17.10 -2.27
N ASN A 609 33.85 -17.92 -1.29
CA ASN A 609 33.92 -19.37 -1.38
C ASN A 609 32.57 -19.91 -1.84
N ILE A 610 32.53 -20.71 -2.91
CA ILE A 610 31.29 -21.32 -3.41
C ILE A 610 31.50 -22.83 -3.47
N PHE A 611 30.71 -23.55 -2.66
CA PHE A 611 30.70 -25.00 -2.62
C PHE A 611 29.39 -25.52 -3.21
N THR A 612 29.48 -26.55 -4.05
CA THR A 612 28.34 -27.15 -4.74
C THR A 612 28.46 -28.68 -4.74
N THR A 613 27.48 -29.35 -5.31
CA THR A 613 27.47 -30.82 -5.47
C THR A 613 28.01 -31.29 -6.81
N ASN A 614 28.46 -30.38 -7.68
CA ASN A 614 29.01 -30.72 -8.97
C ASN A 614 30.34 -29.99 -9.25
N PRO A 615 31.48 -30.71 -9.24
CA PRO A 615 32.82 -30.14 -9.40
C PRO A 615 33.08 -29.51 -10.78
N LYS A 616 32.16 -29.68 -11.76
CA LYS A 616 32.24 -29.01 -13.06
C LYS A 616 32.09 -27.49 -12.95
N TYR A 617 31.40 -26.99 -11.93
CA TYR A 617 31.03 -25.58 -11.84
C TYR A 617 31.81 -24.85 -10.75
N TYR A 618 31.76 -25.38 -9.53
CA TYR A 618 32.50 -24.88 -8.37
C TYR A 618 33.05 -26.05 -7.57
N ASP A 619 33.77 -25.75 -6.50
CA ASP A 619 34.37 -26.78 -5.65
C ASP A 619 33.30 -27.62 -4.95
N MET A 620 33.63 -28.89 -4.70
CA MET A 620 32.70 -29.83 -4.10
C MET A 620 32.57 -29.54 -2.60
N LEU A 621 31.34 -29.52 -2.07
CA LEU A 621 31.13 -29.53 -0.64
C LEU A 621 31.65 -30.85 -0.08
N CYS A 622 32.62 -30.79 0.82
CA CYS A 622 33.13 -31.95 1.55
C CYS A 622 33.09 -31.65 3.05
N ILE A 623 32.34 -32.43 3.82
CA ILE A 623 32.18 -32.26 5.26
C ILE A 623 32.16 -33.63 5.93
N ASN A 624 32.87 -33.79 7.06
CA ASN A 624 32.73 -34.98 7.89
C ASN A 624 31.82 -34.67 9.08
N PRO A 625 30.63 -35.30 9.22
CA PRO A 625 29.74 -35.08 10.35
C PRO A 625 30.28 -35.65 11.67
N PHE A 626 31.26 -36.55 11.64
CA PHE A 626 31.90 -37.14 12.81
C PHE A 626 33.13 -36.34 13.30
N GLU A 627 33.49 -35.28 12.58
CA GLU A 627 34.61 -34.42 12.97
C GLU A 627 34.11 -33.28 13.85
N PHE A 628 34.72 -33.15 15.03
CA PHE A 628 34.43 -32.13 16.04
C PHE A 628 35.72 -31.53 16.62
N ASN A 629 35.59 -30.36 17.27
CA ASN A 629 36.71 -29.67 17.92
C ASN A 629 37.10 -30.34 19.25
N GLU A 630 38.39 -30.40 19.57
CA GLU A 630 38.89 -31.07 20.80
C GLU A 630 38.36 -30.48 22.11
N GLU A 631 37.83 -29.25 22.10
CA GLU A 631 37.15 -28.67 23.26
C GLU A 631 35.78 -29.27 23.55
N ILE A 632 35.18 -29.99 22.60
CA ILE A 632 33.87 -30.64 22.74
C ILE A 632 34.09 -32.10 23.11
N HIS A 633 33.27 -32.57 24.06
CA HIS A 633 33.31 -33.97 24.46
C HIS A 633 32.68 -34.87 23.39
N VAL A 634 33.31 -35.99 23.05
CA VAL A 634 32.82 -36.91 22.00
C VAL A 634 31.37 -37.35 22.20
N LEU A 635 30.98 -37.68 23.44
CA LEU A 635 29.59 -38.05 23.75
C LEU A 635 28.58 -36.91 23.53
N GLU A 636 28.98 -35.66 23.75
CA GLU A 636 28.13 -34.50 23.51
C GLU A 636 27.91 -34.28 22.01
N HIS A 637 28.99 -34.40 21.23
CA HIS A 637 28.91 -34.38 19.77
C HIS A 637 27.99 -35.48 19.22
N LEU A 638 28.13 -36.71 19.74
CA LEU A 638 27.30 -37.85 19.35
C LEU A 638 25.81 -37.64 19.65
N ASP A 639 25.48 -37.11 20.82
CA ASP A 639 24.10 -36.81 21.19
C ASP A 639 23.48 -35.76 20.25
N ARG A 640 24.19 -34.67 19.98
CA ARG A 640 23.75 -33.62 19.03
C ARG A 640 23.61 -34.15 17.61
N LEU A 641 24.52 -35.01 17.15
CA LEU A 641 24.45 -35.62 15.83
C LEU A 641 23.20 -36.51 15.70
N ILE A 642 22.89 -37.32 16.71
CA ILE A 642 21.68 -38.15 16.75
C ILE A 642 20.40 -37.30 16.75
N GLU A 643 20.41 -36.13 17.40
CA GLU A 643 19.29 -35.19 17.35
C GLU A 643 19.04 -34.67 15.92
N ILE A 644 20.09 -34.33 15.17
CA ILE A 644 19.96 -33.94 13.75
C ILE A 644 19.33 -35.08 12.93
N PHE A 645 19.79 -36.32 13.12
CA PHE A 645 19.20 -37.47 12.43
C PHE A 645 17.74 -37.70 12.81
N SER A 646 17.39 -37.52 14.08
CA SER A 646 16.02 -37.67 14.59
C SER A 646 15.08 -36.57 14.08
N ALA A 647 15.60 -35.37 13.77
CA ALA A 647 14.85 -34.31 13.12
C ALA A 647 14.63 -34.56 11.62
N CYS A 648 15.65 -35.09 10.93
CA CYS A 648 15.64 -35.27 9.48
C CYS A 648 14.95 -36.57 9.02
N TRP A 649 15.03 -37.64 9.83
CA TRP A 649 14.44 -38.94 9.53
C TRP A 649 13.33 -39.30 10.52
N PRO A 650 12.23 -39.91 10.06
CA PRO A 650 11.21 -40.46 10.95
C PRO A 650 11.75 -41.74 11.60
N LEU A 651 12.55 -41.57 12.65
CA LEU A 651 13.06 -42.66 13.47
C LEU A 651 12.01 -43.02 14.54
N TYR A 652 11.68 -44.30 14.67
CA TYR A 652 10.70 -44.79 15.65
C TYR A 652 11.31 -45.86 16.57
N ALA A 653 10.65 -46.09 17.71
CA ALA A 653 11.03 -47.11 18.69
C ALA A 653 12.52 -47.01 19.12
N ALA A 654 13.30 -48.08 18.89
CA ALA A 654 14.69 -48.19 19.34
C ALA A 654 15.73 -47.72 18.31
N MET A 655 15.31 -47.20 17.15
CA MET A 655 16.23 -46.80 16.07
C MET A 655 17.25 -45.73 16.48
N PRO A 656 16.89 -44.65 17.19
CA PRO A 656 17.88 -43.64 17.61
C PRO A 656 18.96 -44.23 18.54
N ALA A 657 18.56 -45.12 19.45
CA ALA A 657 19.49 -45.78 20.37
C ALA A 657 20.43 -46.75 19.62
N LEU A 658 19.91 -47.47 18.62
CA LEU A 658 20.71 -48.34 17.77
C LEU A 658 21.72 -47.53 16.93
N LEU A 659 21.28 -46.42 16.34
CA LEU A 659 22.14 -45.53 15.57
C LEU A 659 23.23 -44.92 16.47
N LYS A 660 22.88 -44.50 17.69
CA LYS A 660 23.86 -44.01 18.67
C LYS A 660 24.91 -45.07 19.01
N ALA A 661 24.49 -46.31 19.30
CA ALA A 661 25.42 -47.41 19.57
C ALA A 661 26.35 -47.71 18.40
N SER A 662 25.86 -47.58 17.16
CA SER A 662 26.70 -47.75 15.96
C SER A 662 27.75 -46.65 15.83
N PHE A 663 27.41 -45.40 16.16
CA PHE A 663 28.38 -44.31 16.18
C PHE A 663 29.42 -44.51 17.27
N GLU A 664 29.00 -44.85 18.50
CA GLU A 664 29.91 -45.14 19.62
C GLU A 664 30.92 -46.24 19.27
N LYS A 665 30.45 -47.36 18.70
CA LYS A 665 31.33 -48.46 18.26
C LYS A 665 32.28 -48.03 17.15
N ALA A 666 31.85 -47.16 16.24
CA ALA A 666 32.71 -46.60 15.19
C ALA A 666 33.83 -45.73 15.79
N TYR A 667 33.53 -44.84 16.74
CA TYR A 667 34.57 -44.05 17.41
C TYR A 667 35.57 -44.91 18.19
N ILE A 668 35.10 -45.95 18.88
CA ILE A 668 35.98 -46.91 19.58
C ILE A 668 36.89 -47.63 18.58
N PHE A 669 36.37 -48.03 17.41
CA PHE A 669 37.16 -48.62 16.35
C PHE A 669 38.28 -47.66 15.89
N HIS A 670 38.00 -46.37 15.77
CA HIS A 670 39.00 -45.32 15.52
C HIS A 670 39.81 -44.90 16.76
N GLY A 671 39.85 -45.69 17.83
CA GLY A 671 40.75 -45.44 18.96
C GLY A 671 40.33 -44.35 19.94
N TRP A 672 39.05 -43.95 19.96
CA TRP A 672 38.53 -43.02 20.97
C TRP A 672 38.13 -43.74 22.26
N ASP A 673 38.61 -43.22 23.39
CA ASP A 673 38.01 -43.48 24.70
C ASP A 673 36.86 -42.50 24.93
N LEU A 674 35.63 -43.01 24.80
CA LEU A 674 34.41 -42.21 24.90
C LEU A 674 34.20 -41.57 26.28
N ASN A 675 34.69 -42.17 27.36
CA ASN A 675 34.44 -41.67 28.72
C ASN A 675 35.32 -40.47 29.08
N HIS A 676 36.54 -40.45 28.53
CA HIS A 676 37.50 -39.37 28.78
C HIS A 676 37.68 -38.43 27.59
N SER A 677 37.03 -38.73 26.45
CA SER A 677 37.17 -38.01 25.18
C SER A 677 38.63 -37.91 24.72
N ILE A 678 39.38 -39.01 24.84
CA ILE A 678 40.80 -39.10 24.47
C ILE A 678 40.95 -39.94 23.21
N TYR A 679 41.67 -39.42 22.22
CA TYR A 679 42.02 -40.15 21.00
C TYR A 679 43.37 -40.85 21.14
N ILE A 680 43.41 -42.15 20.82
CA ILE A 680 44.61 -42.98 20.77
C ILE A 680 44.82 -43.40 19.30
N ASN A 681 45.90 -42.92 18.69
CA ASN A 681 46.18 -43.21 17.28
C ASN A 681 46.53 -44.69 17.07
N GLN A 682 45.67 -45.42 16.35
CA GLN A 682 45.86 -46.83 15.95
C GLN A 682 46.20 -46.99 14.45
N GLY A 683 46.45 -45.90 13.73
CA GLY A 683 46.79 -45.93 12.30
C GLY A 683 45.60 -46.06 11.35
N ASN A 684 44.36 -46.04 11.84
CA ASN A 684 43.13 -46.16 11.06
C ASN A 684 42.35 -44.83 10.91
N GLY A 685 43.03 -43.69 11.05
CA GLY A 685 42.40 -42.36 10.98
C GLY A 685 41.82 -41.87 12.32
N LYS A 686 41.59 -40.55 12.44
CA LYS A 686 41.11 -39.94 13.70
C LYS A 686 39.61 -40.05 13.89
N PHE A 687 38.83 -39.84 12.84
CA PHE A 687 37.37 -39.77 12.93
C PHE A 687 36.71 -40.83 12.05
N PRO A 688 35.56 -41.39 12.49
CA PRO A 688 34.77 -42.29 11.66
C PRO A 688 34.19 -41.65 10.40
N THR A 689 33.67 -42.50 9.54
CA THR A 689 32.86 -42.17 8.36
C THR A 689 31.56 -42.99 8.35
N PHE A 690 30.63 -42.66 7.44
CA PHE A 690 29.43 -43.48 7.29
C PHE A 690 29.70 -44.90 6.78
N LYS A 691 30.86 -45.18 6.17
CA LYS A 691 31.22 -46.54 5.76
C LYS A 691 31.37 -47.46 6.98
N ASP A 692 32.05 -46.96 8.01
CA ASP A 692 32.24 -47.67 9.28
C ASP A 692 30.88 -47.98 9.93
N VAL A 693 29.95 -47.03 9.90
CA VAL A 693 28.59 -47.21 10.44
C VAL A 693 27.79 -48.27 9.67
N VAL A 694 27.89 -48.29 8.33
CA VAL A 694 27.21 -49.29 7.48
C VAL A 694 27.71 -50.70 7.77
N GLU A 695 29.00 -50.87 8.04
CA GLU A 695 29.59 -52.16 8.40
C GLU A 695 29.17 -52.61 9.81
N ILE A 696 29.10 -51.68 10.77
CA ILE A 696 28.78 -51.96 12.18
C ILE A 696 27.29 -52.26 12.41
N LEU A 697 26.38 -51.58 11.71
CA LEU A 697 24.94 -51.66 11.95
C LEU A 697 24.37 -53.10 11.83
N PRO A 698 24.70 -53.88 10.78
CA PRO A 698 24.28 -55.28 10.66
C PRO A 698 24.72 -56.15 11.85
N GLU A 699 25.97 -56.00 12.31
CA GLU A 699 26.48 -56.75 13.46
C GLU A 699 25.67 -56.47 14.73
N LEU A 700 25.40 -55.19 15.03
CA LEU A 700 24.63 -54.79 16.20
C LEU A 700 23.18 -55.31 16.13
N LEU A 701 22.59 -55.34 14.93
CA LEU A 701 21.27 -55.91 14.72
C LEU A 701 21.26 -57.42 14.97
N GLU A 702 22.29 -58.14 14.54
CA GLU A 702 22.42 -59.57 14.80
C GLU A 702 22.59 -59.87 16.29
N GLU A 703 23.42 -59.12 17.00
CA GLU A 703 23.65 -59.24 18.45
C GLU A 703 22.41 -58.89 19.30
N SER A 704 21.52 -58.04 18.78
CA SER A 704 20.33 -57.59 19.50
C SER A 704 19.30 -58.71 19.77
N ARG A 705 18.52 -58.55 20.85
CA ARG A 705 17.41 -59.45 21.21
C ARG A 705 16.10 -59.16 20.45
N PHE A 706 16.14 -58.41 19.35
CA PHE A 706 14.96 -58.08 18.55
C PHE A 706 14.41 -59.32 17.82
N SER A 707 13.11 -59.32 17.50
CA SER A 707 12.51 -60.38 16.68
C SER A 707 13.05 -60.33 15.25
N ALA A 708 13.00 -61.44 14.51
CA ALA A 708 13.45 -61.48 13.12
C ALA A 708 12.72 -60.47 12.22
N GLU A 709 11.43 -60.24 12.48
CA GLU A 709 10.61 -59.24 11.79
C GLU A 709 11.11 -57.80 12.07
N THR A 710 11.35 -57.45 13.34
CA THR A 710 11.89 -56.12 13.70
C THR A 710 13.30 -55.91 13.16
N LYS A 711 14.14 -56.95 13.12
CA LYS A 711 15.46 -56.88 12.48
C LYS A 711 15.33 -56.61 10.98
N GLY A 712 14.43 -57.31 10.29
CA GLY A 712 14.14 -57.07 8.87
C GLY A 712 13.65 -55.64 8.60
N ASP A 713 12.74 -55.12 9.43
CA ASP A 713 12.24 -53.75 9.33
C ASP A 713 13.35 -52.72 9.54
N TYR A 714 14.26 -52.94 10.50
CA TYR A 714 15.36 -52.02 10.78
C TYR A 714 16.46 -52.06 9.70
N ILE A 715 16.73 -53.23 9.10
CA ILE A 715 17.62 -53.33 7.93
C ILE A 715 17.03 -52.52 6.76
N GLY A 716 15.74 -52.72 6.47
CA GLY A 716 15.05 -51.99 5.40
C GLY A 716 14.96 -50.48 5.66
N ALA A 717 14.73 -50.05 6.91
CA ALA A 717 14.45 -48.65 7.24
C ALA A 717 15.68 -47.81 7.62
N LEU A 718 16.70 -48.41 8.25
CA LEU A 718 17.88 -47.69 8.76
C LEU A 718 19.13 -48.00 7.93
N VAL A 719 19.51 -49.28 7.77
CA VAL A 719 20.75 -49.68 7.09
C VAL A 719 20.76 -49.16 5.65
N THR A 720 19.68 -49.37 4.90
CA THR A 720 19.54 -48.89 3.51
C THR A 720 19.66 -47.36 3.41
N ARG A 721 19.18 -46.60 4.41
CA ARG A 721 19.29 -45.14 4.44
C ARG A 721 20.71 -44.68 4.73
N VAL A 722 21.40 -45.28 5.70
CA VAL A 722 22.80 -44.95 6.00
C VAL A 722 23.71 -45.35 4.83
N GLU A 723 23.45 -46.50 4.20
CA GLU A 723 24.14 -46.92 2.96
C GLU A 723 23.93 -45.94 1.80
N SER A 724 22.76 -45.29 1.72
CA SER A 724 22.56 -44.23 0.72
C SER A 724 23.46 -43.01 0.95
N LEU A 725 23.95 -42.78 2.18
CA LEU A 725 24.88 -41.70 2.51
C LEU A 725 26.34 -42.02 2.14
N THR A 726 26.68 -43.28 1.87
CA THR A 726 28.04 -43.68 1.45
C THR A 726 28.20 -43.73 -0.08
N ASN A 727 27.09 -43.59 -0.81
CA ASN A 727 27.02 -43.76 -2.26
C ASN A 727 26.70 -42.46 -3.02
N GLY A 728 27.02 -42.44 -4.32
CA GLY A 728 26.69 -41.33 -5.22
C GLY A 728 27.29 -39.98 -4.81
N LEU A 729 26.55 -38.89 -5.04
CA LEU A 729 26.98 -37.53 -4.70
C LEU A 729 27.10 -37.31 -3.19
N VAL A 730 26.21 -37.93 -2.41
CA VAL A 730 26.19 -37.77 -0.94
C VAL A 730 27.40 -38.44 -0.31
N GLY A 731 27.74 -39.64 -0.78
CA GLY A 731 28.99 -40.30 -0.42
C GLY A 731 30.21 -39.42 -0.67
N GLN A 732 30.31 -38.78 -1.83
CA GLN A 732 31.42 -37.88 -2.13
C GLN A 732 31.47 -36.64 -1.20
N ILE A 733 30.31 -36.12 -0.78
CA ILE A 733 30.24 -35.00 0.18
C ILE A 733 30.74 -35.44 1.57
N PHE A 734 30.39 -36.64 2.03
CA PHE A 734 30.75 -37.09 3.38
C PHE A 734 32.09 -37.83 3.49
N THR A 735 32.67 -38.28 2.37
CA THR A 735 33.91 -39.07 2.36
C THR A 735 35.11 -38.32 1.77
N GLY A 736 34.91 -37.12 1.22
CA GLY A 736 35.99 -36.26 0.75
C GLY A 736 36.80 -35.64 1.90
N ASN A 737 37.91 -35.00 1.56
CA ASN A 737 38.67 -34.18 2.53
C ASN A 737 37.78 -33.04 3.02
N ALA A 738 37.49 -33.01 4.31
CA ALA A 738 36.61 -32.01 4.91
C ALA A 738 37.17 -30.59 4.69
N ILE A 739 36.29 -29.67 4.33
CA ILE A 739 36.62 -28.24 4.25
C ILE A 739 36.88 -27.73 5.67
N ASP A 740 37.91 -26.89 5.82
CA ASP A 740 38.23 -26.24 7.09
C ASP A 740 37.05 -25.37 7.57
N ASP A 741 36.67 -25.55 8.84
CA ASP A 741 35.57 -24.84 9.47
C ASP A 741 35.76 -23.31 9.45
N ASP A 742 37.01 -22.81 9.46
CA ASP A 742 37.29 -21.37 9.34
C ASP A 742 36.88 -20.81 7.98
N ILE A 743 37.05 -21.59 6.90
CA ILE A 743 36.62 -21.21 5.55
C ILE A 743 35.08 -21.14 5.49
N LEU A 744 34.40 -22.12 6.11
CA LEU A 744 32.94 -22.18 6.10
C LEU A 744 32.29 -21.08 6.94
N PHE A 745 32.87 -20.77 8.11
CA PHE A 745 32.19 -19.99 9.15
C PHE A 745 32.82 -18.63 9.44
N ASN A 746 34.03 -18.31 8.95
CA ASN A 746 34.64 -16.98 9.13
C ASN A 746 34.89 -16.22 7.81
N GLN A 747 34.59 -16.82 6.66
CA GLN A 747 34.72 -16.19 5.35
C GLN A 747 33.37 -16.12 4.63
N ASN A 748 33.26 -15.29 3.60
CA ASN A 748 32.03 -15.20 2.81
C ASN A 748 31.85 -16.48 1.99
N THR A 749 30.83 -17.26 2.33
CA THR A 749 30.67 -18.62 1.81
C THR A 749 29.24 -18.86 1.32
N ILE A 750 29.11 -19.56 0.19
CA ILE A 750 27.84 -20.06 -0.35
C ILE A 750 27.92 -21.57 -0.49
N VAL A 751 27.00 -22.28 0.15
CA VAL A 751 26.79 -23.71 0.00
C VAL A 751 25.52 -23.95 -0.81
N ASP A 752 25.69 -24.36 -2.05
CA ASP A 752 24.61 -24.63 -3.00
C ASP A 752 24.24 -26.13 -3.03
N LEU A 753 23.10 -26.44 -2.43
CA LEU A 753 22.51 -27.78 -2.36
C LEU A 753 21.34 -27.96 -3.34
N SER A 754 21.10 -27.00 -4.26
CA SER A 754 19.96 -26.99 -5.20
C SER A 754 19.82 -28.25 -6.06
N ARG A 755 20.94 -28.92 -6.36
CA ARG A 755 20.99 -30.12 -7.21
C ARG A 755 20.77 -31.43 -6.48
N ILE A 756 20.66 -31.41 -5.16
CA ILE A 756 20.30 -32.59 -4.38
C ILE A 756 18.81 -32.87 -4.61
N GLY A 757 18.45 -34.13 -4.85
CA GLY A 757 17.06 -34.52 -5.10
C GLY A 757 16.25 -34.70 -3.82
N SER A 758 16.78 -35.46 -2.86
CA SER A 758 16.08 -35.79 -1.60
C SER A 758 16.01 -34.59 -0.66
N ILE A 759 14.81 -34.32 -0.14
CA ILE A 759 14.55 -33.31 0.87
C ILE A 759 15.20 -33.71 2.20
N GLU A 760 15.15 -35.00 2.55
CA GLU A 760 15.77 -35.56 3.75
C GLU A 760 17.29 -35.37 3.72
N THR A 761 17.94 -35.59 2.57
CA THR A 761 19.37 -35.33 2.41
C THR A 761 19.70 -33.85 2.54
N LYS A 762 18.87 -32.96 1.97
CA LYS A 762 19.05 -31.51 2.14
C LYS A 762 18.96 -31.10 3.61
N ALA A 763 17.92 -31.58 4.30
CA ALA A 763 17.72 -31.34 5.72
C ALA A 763 18.92 -31.83 6.54
N LEU A 764 19.41 -33.05 6.27
CA LEU A 764 20.58 -33.62 6.94
C LEU A 764 21.83 -32.77 6.72
N LEU A 765 22.14 -32.38 5.49
CA LEU A 765 23.30 -31.53 5.20
C LEU A 765 23.19 -30.15 5.85
N MET A 766 22.01 -29.53 5.83
CA MET A 766 21.74 -28.29 6.55
C MET A 766 21.96 -28.47 8.05
N GLY A 767 21.45 -29.56 8.64
CA GLY A 767 21.61 -29.88 10.06
C GLY A 767 23.05 -30.12 10.46
N VAL A 768 23.83 -30.85 9.66
CA VAL A 768 25.27 -31.07 9.90
C VAL A 768 26.05 -29.76 9.81
N LEU A 769 25.74 -28.88 8.86
CA LEU A 769 26.40 -27.57 8.76
C LEU A 769 26.10 -26.70 9.98
N ILE A 770 24.86 -26.71 10.48
CA ILE A 770 24.47 -25.97 11.70
C ILE A 770 25.11 -26.58 12.94
N LEU A 771 25.22 -27.91 13.02
CA LEU A 771 25.94 -28.60 14.10
C LEU A 771 27.40 -28.15 14.13
N LYS A 772 28.13 -28.28 13.02
CA LYS A 772 29.53 -27.88 12.93
C LYS A 772 29.70 -26.38 13.21
N LEU A 773 28.81 -25.52 12.73
CA LEU A 773 28.83 -24.09 13.06
C LEU A 773 28.68 -23.84 14.56
N SER A 774 27.71 -24.50 15.20
CA SER A 774 27.46 -24.37 16.64
C SER A 774 28.67 -24.79 17.46
N GLU A 775 29.29 -25.92 17.09
CA GLU A 775 30.49 -26.44 17.71
C GLU A 775 31.69 -25.52 17.51
N PHE A 776 31.93 -25.09 16.27
CA PHE A 776 32.99 -24.14 15.94
C PHE A 776 32.86 -22.83 16.73
N ARG A 777 31.64 -22.28 16.85
CA ARG A 777 31.38 -21.05 17.61
C ARG A 777 31.59 -21.25 19.11
N GLN A 778 31.17 -22.39 19.66
CA GLN A 778 31.38 -22.72 21.07
C GLN A 778 32.87 -22.81 21.42
N SER A 779 33.69 -23.42 20.55
CA SER A 779 35.12 -23.61 20.82
C SER A 779 35.99 -22.39 20.51
N THR A 780 35.64 -21.60 19.48
CA THR A 780 36.52 -20.49 19.04
C THR A 780 36.19 -19.14 19.69
N SER A 781 35.02 -18.99 20.31
CA SER A 781 34.58 -17.70 20.83
C SER A 781 35.19 -17.37 22.19
N SER A 782 35.97 -16.30 22.25
CA SER A 782 36.49 -15.76 23.50
C SER A 782 35.44 -14.89 24.22
N GLY A 783 34.53 -15.53 24.95
CA GLY A 783 33.52 -14.86 25.80
C GLY A 783 32.08 -14.95 25.29
N THR A 784 31.14 -14.41 26.07
CA THR A 784 29.70 -14.43 25.79
C THR A 784 29.15 -13.02 25.48
N ASN A 785 28.04 -12.95 24.74
CA ASN A 785 27.39 -11.72 24.27
C ASN A 785 28.28 -10.86 23.35
N LEU A 786 28.90 -11.50 22.37
CA LEU A 786 29.70 -10.82 21.37
C LEU A 786 28.81 -9.99 20.41
N PRO A 787 29.31 -8.87 19.86
CA PRO A 787 28.60 -8.14 18.81
C PRO A 787 28.48 -9.00 17.54
N LEU A 788 27.60 -8.61 16.61
CA LEU A 788 27.43 -9.33 15.35
C LEU A 788 28.77 -9.41 14.60
N LYS A 789 29.19 -10.64 14.27
CA LYS A 789 30.40 -10.95 13.50
C LYS A 789 30.09 -11.67 12.20
N HIS A 790 29.13 -12.58 12.23
CA HIS A 790 28.79 -13.44 11.12
C HIS A 790 27.28 -13.67 11.04
N VAL A 791 26.77 -13.88 9.83
CA VAL A 791 25.36 -14.17 9.58
C VAL A 791 25.20 -15.42 8.73
N THR A 792 24.46 -16.40 9.22
CA THR A 792 24.04 -17.57 8.43
C THR A 792 22.64 -17.37 7.85
N ILE A 793 22.51 -17.50 6.53
CA ILE A 793 21.26 -17.44 5.79
C ILE A 793 20.79 -18.87 5.48
N LEU A 794 19.64 -19.24 6.02
CA LEU A 794 18.98 -20.52 5.79
C LEU A 794 17.78 -20.32 4.84
N GLU A 795 17.97 -20.64 3.57
CA GLU A 795 16.88 -20.65 2.57
C GLU A 795 16.05 -21.93 2.67
N GLU A 796 14.74 -21.80 2.42
CA GLU A 796 13.74 -22.89 2.57
C GLU A 796 13.93 -23.65 3.89
N ALA A 797 14.00 -22.89 4.99
CA ALA A 797 14.33 -23.41 6.31
C ALA A 797 13.37 -24.50 6.81
N HIS A 798 12.14 -24.58 6.28
CA HIS A 798 11.20 -25.67 6.58
C HIS A 798 11.73 -27.07 6.25
N ASN A 799 12.78 -27.19 5.42
CA ASN A 799 13.42 -28.48 5.16
C ASN A 799 14.02 -29.07 6.46
N LEU A 800 14.62 -28.23 7.30
CA LEU A 800 15.21 -28.63 8.58
C LEU A 800 14.27 -28.33 9.76
N LEU A 801 13.66 -27.14 9.77
CA LEU A 801 12.83 -26.62 10.87
C LEU A 801 11.34 -26.89 10.61
N LYS A 802 11.01 -28.10 10.17
CA LYS A 802 9.67 -28.47 9.74
C LYS A 802 8.69 -28.49 10.91
N LYS A 803 7.52 -27.86 10.74
CA LYS A 803 6.43 -27.99 11.71
C LYS A 803 5.89 -29.42 11.73
N THR A 804 5.92 -30.05 12.90
CA THR A 804 5.30 -31.37 13.16
C THR A 804 3.97 -31.20 13.88
N SER A 805 2.96 -32.00 13.53
CA SER A 805 1.65 -31.94 14.19
C SER A 805 1.72 -32.46 15.63
N THR A 806 1.34 -31.63 16.61
CA THR A 806 1.18 -32.02 18.02
C THR A 806 -0.06 -32.88 18.28
N GLU A 807 -0.98 -32.99 17.31
CA GLU A 807 -2.29 -33.64 17.47
C GLU A 807 -2.33 -35.14 17.13
N GLN A 808 -1.25 -35.73 16.57
CA GLN A 808 -1.23 -37.16 16.25
C GLN A 808 -0.55 -38.01 17.34
N THR A 809 -1.28 -39.03 17.79
CA THR A 809 -0.93 -40.00 18.85
C THR A 809 0.13 -41.04 18.43
N GLN A 810 0.95 -40.74 17.41
CA GLN A 810 2.07 -41.60 17.01
C GLN A 810 3.35 -41.15 17.72
N GLU A 811 4.01 -42.05 18.46
CA GLU A 811 5.23 -41.76 19.23
C GLU A 811 6.36 -41.14 18.37
N SER A 812 6.41 -41.44 17.07
CA SER A 812 7.41 -40.90 16.13
C SER A 812 7.27 -39.39 15.85
N ALA A 813 6.04 -38.87 15.76
CA ALA A 813 5.80 -37.45 15.49
C ALA A 813 6.23 -36.55 16.65
N ASN A 814 6.16 -37.08 17.88
CA ASN A 814 6.55 -36.38 19.10
C ASN A 814 8.08 -36.26 19.22
N LEU A 815 8.82 -37.31 18.84
CA LEU A 815 10.29 -37.30 18.83
C LEU A 815 10.84 -36.30 17.81
N GLN A 816 10.33 -36.34 16.57
CA GLN A 816 10.79 -35.44 15.51
C GLN A 816 10.53 -33.97 15.86
N GLY A 817 9.34 -33.66 16.39
CA GLY A 817 8.99 -32.30 16.81
C GLY A 817 9.90 -31.78 17.92
N LYS A 818 10.20 -32.63 18.90
CA LYS A 818 11.14 -32.29 19.98
C LYS A 818 12.55 -32.04 19.44
N SER A 819 13.03 -32.86 18.50
CA SER A 819 14.35 -32.64 17.87
C SER A 819 14.40 -31.33 17.08
N VAL A 820 13.33 -30.96 16.35
CA VAL A 820 13.24 -29.67 15.64
C VAL A 820 13.24 -28.48 16.62
N GLU A 821 12.53 -28.60 17.74
CA GLU A 821 12.54 -27.59 18.81
C GLU A 821 13.95 -27.42 19.41
N MET A 822 14.67 -28.52 19.65
CA MET A 822 16.04 -28.50 20.16
C MET A 822 16.99 -27.80 19.19
N ILE A 823 16.92 -28.11 17.89
CA ILE A 823 17.71 -27.41 16.85
C ILE A 823 17.39 -25.91 16.84
N SER A 824 16.11 -25.54 16.93
CA SER A 824 15.68 -24.14 16.97
C SER A 824 16.21 -23.39 18.20
N ASN A 825 16.32 -24.08 19.33
CA ASN A 825 16.92 -23.53 20.55
C ASN A 825 18.44 -23.42 20.43
N SER A 826 19.13 -24.40 19.84
CA SER A 826 20.57 -24.30 19.56
C SER A 826 20.89 -23.12 18.64
N ILE A 827 20.07 -22.87 17.61
CA ILE A 827 20.17 -21.66 16.77
C ILE A 827 20.03 -20.40 17.62
N ALA A 828 19.04 -20.36 18.52
CA ALA A 828 18.80 -19.22 19.38
C ALA A 828 19.94 -18.94 20.38
N GLU A 829 20.68 -19.96 20.82
CA GLU A 829 21.80 -19.83 21.74
C GLU A 829 23.07 -19.26 21.07
N MET A 830 23.24 -19.52 19.77
CA MET A 830 24.39 -19.04 18.99
C MET A 830 24.48 -17.50 18.92
N ARG A 831 23.39 -16.78 19.23
CA ARG A 831 23.41 -15.31 19.39
C ARG A 831 24.49 -14.83 20.35
N THR A 832 24.84 -15.62 21.37
CA THR A 832 25.83 -15.26 22.39
C THR A 832 27.25 -15.19 21.82
N PHE A 833 27.51 -15.86 20.71
CA PHE A 833 28.80 -15.92 20.02
C PHE A 833 28.92 -14.89 18.88
N GLY A 834 27.93 -14.00 18.71
CA GLY A 834 27.91 -13.02 17.61
C GLY A 834 27.49 -13.60 16.27
N GLU A 835 26.81 -14.76 16.28
CA GLU A 835 26.26 -15.43 15.11
C GLU A 835 24.77 -15.05 14.95
N GLY A 836 24.45 -14.37 13.85
CA GLY A 836 23.08 -14.06 13.46
C GLY A 836 22.53 -15.09 12.48
N PHE A 837 21.22 -15.34 12.51
CA PHE A 837 20.56 -16.20 11.52
C PHE A 837 19.51 -15.40 10.76
N ILE A 838 19.46 -15.57 9.43
CA ILE A 838 18.37 -15.12 8.59
C ILE A 838 17.65 -16.36 8.08
N ILE A 839 16.48 -16.63 8.65
CA ILE A 839 15.62 -17.76 8.29
C ILE A 839 14.67 -17.28 7.20
N VAL A 840 14.77 -17.87 6.01
CA VAL A 840 13.97 -17.50 4.84
C VAL A 840 13.06 -18.65 4.47
N ASP A 841 11.75 -18.39 4.39
CA ASP A 841 10.77 -19.39 3.95
C ASP A 841 9.61 -18.79 3.18
N GLN A 842 8.93 -19.59 2.36
CA GLN A 842 7.76 -19.14 1.61
C GLN A 842 6.51 -19.06 2.49
N SER A 843 6.39 -19.99 3.45
CA SER A 843 5.21 -20.14 4.30
C SER A 843 5.61 -20.16 5.77
N PRO A 844 5.13 -19.23 6.60
CA PRO A 844 5.33 -19.27 8.05
C PRO A 844 4.74 -20.53 8.70
N THR A 845 3.71 -21.15 8.13
CA THR A 845 3.07 -22.33 8.74
C THR A 845 3.81 -23.64 8.48
N SER A 846 4.73 -23.69 7.51
CA SER A 846 5.59 -24.85 7.26
C SER A 846 6.76 -24.94 8.26
N VAL A 847 7.13 -23.82 8.86
CA VAL A 847 8.24 -23.68 9.81
C VAL A 847 7.73 -23.84 11.25
N ASP A 848 8.53 -24.48 12.11
CA ASP A 848 8.20 -24.59 13.52
C ASP A 848 8.08 -23.22 14.20
N ILE A 849 7.12 -23.10 15.11
CA ILE A 849 6.80 -21.82 15.76
C ILE A 849 7.94 -21.34 16.67
N SER A 850 8.76 -22.25 17.21
CA SER A 850 9.92 -21.90 18.04
C SER A 850 10.95 -21.08 17.26
N ALA A 851 11.24 -21.47 16.01
CA ALA A 851 12.14 -20.74 15.12
C ALA A 851 11.63 -19.32 14.83
N ILE A 852 10.33 -19.14 14.58
CA ILE A 852 9.73 -17.82 14.32
C ILE A 852 9.75 -16.95 15.58
N LYS A 853 9.40 -17.52 16.75
CA LYS A 853 9.38 -16.79 18.03
C LYS A 853 10.77 -16.31 18.46
N ASN A 854 11.81 -17.10 18.17
CA ASN A 854 13.19 -16.78 18.52
C ASN A 854 13.84 -15.74 17.60
N THR A 855 13.13 -15.22 16.59
CA THR A 855 13.62 -14.11 15.76
C THR A 855 13.14 -12.75 16.25
N ASN A 856 14.06 -11.81 16.38
CA ASN A 856 13.79 -10.43 16.78
C ASN A 856 13.31 -9.56 15.60
N THR A 857 13.99 -9.70 14.46
CA THR A 857 13.64 -8.95 13.25
C THR A 857 12.72 -9.78 12.38
N LYS A 858 11.61 -9.21 11.92
CA LYS A 858 10.67 -9.91 11.03
C LYS A 858 10.37 -9.06 9.81
N ILE A 859 10.49 -9.66 8.63
CA ILE A 859 10.22 -9.04 7.34
C ILE A 859 9.19 -9.90 6.61
N ILE A 860 7.94 -9.44 6.60
CA ILE A 860 6.79 -10.18 6.09
C ILE A 860 6.35 -9.53 4.79
N MET A 861 6.60 -10.21 3.68
CA MET A 861 6.15 -9.79 2.35
C MET A 861 4.76 -10.35 2.05
N ARG A 862 4.27 -10.19 0.82
CA ARG A 862 2.95 -10.67 0.42
C ARG A 862 2.73 -12.15 0.73
N LEU A 863 1.73 -12.45 1.57
CA LEU A 863 1.28 -13.79 1.94
C LEU A 863 -0.17 -14.00 1.48
N PRO A 864 -0.47 -14.97 0.60
CA PRO A 864 -1.83 -15.18 0.09
C PRO A 864 -2.72 -16.02 1.01
N GLU A 865 -2.13 -16.88 1.85
CA GLU A 865 -2.87 -17.81 2.71
C GLU A 865 -3.21 -17.18 4.07
N LYS A 866 -4.46 -17.36 4.51
CA LYS A 866 -4.96 -16.76 5.75
C LYS A 866 -4.17 -17.21 6.98
N SER A 867 -3.89 -18.50 7.10
CA SER A 867 -3.13 -19.08 8.21
C SER A 867 -1.70 -18.53 8.29
N ASP A 868 -1.07 -18.31 7.12
CA ASP A 868 0.25 -17.69 7.03
C ASP A 868 0.22 -16.23 7.49
N CYS A 869 -0.80 -15.46 7.05
CA CYS A 869 -1.00 -14.09 7.50
C CYS A 869 -1.21 -14.01 9.03
N GLU A 870 -2.00 -14.91 9.60
CA GLU A 870 -2.28 -14.96 11.05
C GLU A 870 -1.00 -15.24 11.85
N VAL A 871 -0.25 -16.29 11.50
CA VAL A 871 1.00 -16.65 12.19
C VAL A 871 2.03 -15.52 12.09
N ALA A 872 2.27 -15.00 10.89
CA ALA A 872 3.24 -13.93 10.68
C ALA A 872 2.79 -12.60 11.32
N GLY A 873 1.54 -12.21 11.11
CA GLY A 873 0.99 -10.95 11.60
C GLY A 873 0.92 -10.87 13.12
N HIS A 874 0.47 -11.93 13.80
CA HIS A 874 0.48 -11.97 15.27
C HIS A 874 1.91 -11.94 15.83
N SER A 875 2.90 -12.47 15.10
CA SER A 875 4.31 -12.48 15.56
C SER A 875 4.98 -11.10 15.59
N ILE A 876 4.37 -10.08 14.98
CA ILE A 876 4.81 -8.67 15.00
C ILE A 876 3.73 -7.71 15.56
N GLY A 877 2.67 -8.25 16.18
CA GLY A 877 1.62 -7.45 16.84
C GLY A 877 0.69 -6.69 15.89
N LEU A 878 0.46 -7.18 14.66
CA LEU A 878 -0.53 -6.58 13.76
C LEU A 878 -1.96 -6.75 14.29
N LYS A 879 -2.80 -5.76 14.01
CA LYS A 879 -4.26 -5.84 14.19
C LYS A 879 -4.89 -6.69 13.09
N ASP A 880 -6.07 -7.27 13.33
CA ASP A 880 -6.77 -8.14 12.36
C ASP A 880 -6.92 -7.51 10.97
N GLU A 881 -7.21 -6.21 10.90
CA GLU A 881 -7.34 -5.50 9.63
C GLU A 881 -5.99 -5.36 8.89
N GLN A 882 -4.90 -5.15 9.63
CA GLN A 882 -3.54 -5.10 9.06
C GLN A 882 -3.08 -6.48 8.60
N ILE A 883 -3.49 -7.56 9.30
CA ILE A 883 -3.20 -8.94 8.91
C ILE A 883 -3.81 -9.23 7.53
N MET A 884 -5.05 -8.80 7.30
CA MET A 884 -5.72 -8.96 6.00
C MET A 884 -5.02 -8.18 4.88
N GLU A 885 -4.36 -7.07 5.21
CA GLU A 885 -3.62 -6.24 4.25
C GLU A 885 -2.34 -6.93 3.72
N LEU A 886 -1.78 -7.89 4.46
CA LEU A 886 -0.61 -8.67 4.03
C LEU A 886 -0.84 -9.41 2.69
N THR A 887 -2.11 -9.75 2.38
CA THR A 887 -2.49 -10.41 1.13
C THR A 887 -2.40 -9.50 -0.10
N LYS A 888 -2.48 -8.18 0.12
CA LYS A 888 -2.57 -7.15 -0.94
C LYS A 888 -1.25 -6.43 -1.20
N LEU A 889 -0.20 -6.72 -0.41
CA LEU A 889 1.08 -6.02 -0.55
C LEU A 889 1.67 -6.18 -1.96
N ASP A 890 2.16 -5.08 -2.51
CA ASP A 890 2.84 -5.08 -3.80
C ASP A 890 4.18 -5.82 -3.73
N LYS A 891 4.69 -6.23 -4.90
CA LYS A 891 6.03 -6.83 -5.00
C LYS A 891 7.09 -5.87 -4.42
N GLY A 892 7.93 -6.39 -3.53
CA GLY A 892 8.97 -5.63 -2.85
C GLY A 892 8.45 -4.72 -1.74
N VAL A 893 7.17 -4.79 -1.37
CA VAL A 893 6.65 -4.16 -0.14
C VAL A 893 6.60 -5.22 0.96
N ALA A 894 7.03 -4.86 2.16
CA ALA A 894 7.03 -5.75 3.31
C ALA A 894 6.58 -5.02 4.59
N ALA A 895 5.88 -5.72 5.47
CA ALA A 895 5.72 -5.34 6.86
C ALA A 895 6.98 -5.69 7.63
N ILE A 896 7.59 -4.70 8.28
CA ILE A 896 8.86 -4.82 8.99
C ILE A 896 8.67 -4.44 10.45
N TYR A 897 9.27 -5.24 11.32
CA TYR A 897 9.30 -4.99 12.77
C TYR A 897 10.59 -5.51 13.40
N GLN A 898 11.12 -4.78 14.38
CA GLN A 898 12.13 -5.23 15.34
C GLN A 898 11.57 -5.04 16.76
N ASN A 899 11.89 -5.87 17.74
CA ASN A 899 11.22 -5.87 19.06
C ASN A 899 11.32 -4.54 19.84
N ASN A 900 12.26 -3.66 19.50
CA ASN A 900 12.42 -2.34 20.10
C ASN A 900 11.61 -1.23 19.40
N TRP A 901 10.88 -1.56 18.33
CA TRP A 901 10.00 -0.64 17.62
C TRP A 901 8.66 -0.51 18.32
N LEU A 902 8.04 0.67 18.20
CA LEU A 902 6.71 0.92 18.78
C LEU A 902 5.61 0.13 18.05
N GLU A 903 5.71 0.07 16.73
CA GLU A 903 4.73 -0.57 15.85
C GLU A 903 5.42 -1.03 14.55
N ALA A 904 4.78 -1.93 13.81
CA ALA A 904 5.26 -2.38 12.51
C ALA A 904 5.01 -1.31 11.44
N VAL A 905 5.95 -1.20 10.50
CA VAL A 905 5.86 -0.28 9.36
C VAL A 905 5.81 -1.07 8.06
N LEU A 906 5.15 -0.53 7.03
CA LEU A 906 5.33 -1.02 5.67
C LEU A 906 6.52 -0.30 5.03
N ALA A 907 7.36 -1.05 4.34
CA ALA A 907 8.52 -0.53 3.64
C ALA A 907 8.58 -1.05 2.20
N LYS A 908 8.93 -0.18 1.27
CA LYS A 908 9.36 -0.56 -0.08
C LYS A 908 10.85 -0.90 -0.01
N ILE A 909 11.15 -2.17 -0.19
CA ILE A 909 12.53 -2.69 -0.19
C ILE A 909 13.24 -2.20 -1.45
N ASP A 910 14.45 -1.67 -1.27
CA ASP A 910 15.29 -1.27 -2.40
C ASP A 910 15.68 -2.49 -3.24
N LYS A 911 15.89 -2.26 -4.54
CA LYS A 911 16.49 -3.28 -5.39
C LYS A 911 17.97 -3.44 -5.03
N CYS A 912 18.43 -4.69 -4.92
CA CYS A 912 19.85 -5.02 -4.85
C CYS A 912 20.61 -4.38 -6.02
N SER A 913 21.84 -3.92 -5.79
CA SER A 913 22.61 -3.20 -6.80
C SER A 913 23.19 -4.10 -7.90
N ASN A 914 23.16 -5.42 -7.70
CA ASN A 914 23.67 -6.43 -8.62
C ASN A 914 25.18 -6.27 -8.93
N LEU A 915 25.94 -5.66 -8.02
CA LEU A 915 27.38 -5.39 -8.21
C LEU A 915 28.23 -6.64 -8.47
N TYR A 916 27.82 -7.77 -7.89
CA TYR A 916 28.56 -9.04 -7.96
C TYR A 916 27.86 -10.10 -8.83
N GLU A 917 26.83 -9.69 -9.58
CA GLU A 917 26.03 -10.59 -10.40
C GLU A 917 26.84 -11.08 -11.61
N ILE A 918 26.84 -12.40 -11.84
CA ILE A 918 27.42 -13.04 -13.01
C ILE A 918 26.31 -13.58 -13.91
N SER A 919 26.48 -13.46 -15.23
CA SER A 919 25.48 -13.91 -16.20
C SER A 919 25.34 -15.43 -16.29
N THR A 920 26.43 -16.15 -16.04
CA THR A 920 26.51 -17.60 -16.22
C THR A 920 27.47 -18.20 -15.23
N THR A 921 27.12 -19.36 -14.68
CA THR A 921 28.01 -20.15 -13.83
C THR A 921 29.30 -20.51 -14.57
N PRO A 922 30.49 -20.29 -13.99
CA PRO A 922 31.74 -20.71 -14.60
C PRO A 922 31.76 -22.23 -14.79
N VAL A 923 32.46 -22.68 -15.82
CA VAL A 923 32.69 -24.10 -16.09
C VAL A 923 34.18 -24.35 -15.96
N GLN A 924 34.56 -25.21 -15.00
CA GLN A 924 35.92 -25.66 -14.84
C GLN A 924 36.27 -26.64 -15.98
N ASP A 925 37.33 -26.32 -16.74
CA ASP A 925 37.81 -27.21 -17.80
C ASP A 925 38.53 -28.41 -17.16
N ARG A 926 37.99 -29.61 -17.40
CA ARG A 926 38.59 -30.88 -16.97
C ARG A 926 40.04 -31.01 -17.46
N LYS A 927 40.38 -30.45 -18.61
CA LYS A 927 41.74 -30.49 -19.17
C LYS A 927 42.77 -29.84 -18.24
N ASN A 928 42.40 -28.77 -17.53
CA ASN A 928 43.30 -28.12 -16.58
C ASN A 928 43.63 -29.04 -15.40
N ARG A 929 42.67 -29.84 -14.94
CA ARG A 929 42.88 -30.80 -13.85
C ARG A 929 43.70 -32.00 -14.29
N THR A 930 43.41 -32.56 -15.47
CA THR A 930 44.20 -33.69 -16.01
C THR A 930 45.63 -33.26 -16.35
N ALA A 931 45.84 -32.03 -16.83
CA ALA A 931 47.16 -31.46 -17.05
C ALA A 931 47.94 -31.31 -15.73
N LEU A 932 47.31 -30.74 -14.69
CA LEU A 932 47.92 -30.63 -13.36
C LEU A 932 48.31 -32.00 -12.79
N ILE A 933 47.41 -33.00 -12.87
CA ILE A 933 47.73 -34.35 -12.39
C ILE A 933 48.90 -34.93 -13.19
N GLY A 934 48.94 -34.72 -14.50
CA GLY A 934 50.07 -35.11 -15.36
C GLY A 934 51.41 -34.50 -14.93
N ASP A 935 51.44 -33.18 -14.75
CA ASP A 935 52.63 -32.45 -14.28
C ASP A 935 53.12 -32.98 -12.93
N LEU A 936 52.18 -33.24 -12.01
CA LEU A 936 52.48 -33.74 -10.67
C LEU A 936 53.00 -35.18 -10.69
N LEU A 937 52.40 -36.07 -11.50
CA LEU A 937 52.85 -37.46 -11.62
C LEU A 937 54.24 -37.53 -12.24
N THR A 938 54.52 -36.72 -13.26
CA THR A 938 55.84 -36.66 -13.91
C THR A 938 56.91 -36.26 -12.90
N GLU A 939 56.67 -35.20 -12.13
CA GLU A 939 57.61 -34.75 -11.09
C GLU A 939 57.72 -35.78 -9.95
N LEU A 940 56.61 -36.37 -9.52
CA LEU A 940 56.58 -37.36 -8.44
C LEU A 940 57.39 -38.62 -8.78
N ILE A 941 57.23 -39.16 -9.99
CA ILE A 941 57.97 -40.33 -10.46
C ILE A 941 59.45 -40.01 -10.66
N THR A 942 59.77 -38.80 -11.13
CA THR A 942 61.17 -38.35 -11.25
C THR A 942 61.86 -38.28 -9.89
N GLN A 943 61.19 -37.70 -8.89
CA GLN A 943 61.75 -37.59 -7.53
C GLN A 943 61.86 -38.95 -6.83
N ASP A 944 60.92 -39.87 -7.03
CA ASP A 944 60.98 -41.23 -6.49
C ASP A 944 62.16 -42.03 -7.08
N ALA A 945 62.43 -41.89 -8.38
CA ALA A 945 63.59 -42.51 -9.03
C ALA A 945 64.93 -42.02 -8.45
N ASP A 946 64.99 -40.76 -8.02
CA ASP A 946 66.14 -40.16 -7.35
C ASP A 946 66.16 -40.40 -5.82
N ASN A 947 65.18 -41.15 -5.28
CA ASN A 947 64.95 -41.37 -3.85
C ASN A 947 64.94 -40.05 -3.04
N ASN A 948 64.27 -39.03 -3.58
CA ASN A 948 64.20 -37.69 -3.05
C ASN A 948 62.73 -37.24 -2.92
N PHE A 949 62.44 -36.27 -2.05
CA PHE A 949 61.13 -35.63 -1.99
C PHE A 949 61.27 -34.14 -1.67
N ASN A 950 60.88 -33.29 -2.61
CA ASN A 950 60.94 -31.85 -2.48
C ASN A 950 59.59 -31.17 -2.76
N MET A 951 58.93 -30.80 -1.66
CA MET A 951 57.63 -30.14 -1.65
C MET A 951 57.61 -28.77 -2.37
N SER A 952 58.76 -28.08 -2.50
CA SER A 952 58.83 -26.77 -3.16
C SER A 952 58.52 -26.86 -4.66
N TRP A 953 58.91 -27.95 -5.32
CA TRP A 953 58.64 -28.16 -6.74
C TRP A 953 57.15 -28.41 -6.98
N PHE A 954 56.53 -29.31 -6.21
CA PHE A 954 55.09 -29.53 -6.26
C PHE A 954 54.30 -28.25 -6.00
N ASN A 955 54.70 -27.44 -5.01
CA ASN A 955 54.06 -26.15 -4.76
C ASN A 955 54.16 -25.19 -5.96
N THR A 956 55.26 -25.21 -6.70
CA THR A 956 55.44 -24.38 -7.90
C THR A 956 54.47 -24.81 -9.00
N ILE A 957 54.37 -26.13 -9.26
CA ILE A 957 53.41 -26.71 -10.22
C ILE A 957 51.97 -26.35 -9.83
N ILE A 958 51.59 -26.63 -8.58
CA ILE A 958 50.25 -26.37 -8.04
C ILE A 958 49.90 -24.87 -8.15
N ASN A 959 50.82 -23.98 -7.78
CA ASN A 959 50.60 -22.53 -7.84
C ASN A 959 50.38 -22.05 -9.28
N SER A 960 51.17 -22.55 -10.24
CA SER A 960 51.09 -22.16 -11.65
C SER A 960 49.84 -22.68 -12.39
N SER A 961 49.18 -23.70 -11.84
CA SER A 961 48.02 -24.34 -12.47
C SER A 961 46.76 -23.45 -12.50
N LYS A 962 45.88 -23.71 -13.48
CA LYS A 962 44.61 -23.00 -13.68
C LYS A 962 43.41 -23.62 -12.96
N VAL A 963 43.65 -24.51 -11.99
CA VAL A 963 42.57 -25.11 -11.17
C VAL A 963 42.16 -24.17 -10.02
N SER A 964 41.02 -24.47 -9.38
CA SER A 964 40.50 -23.68 -8.26
C SER A 964 41.46 -23.64 -7.06
N LYS A 965 41.32 -22.60 -6.22
CA LYS A 965 42.13 -22.46 -4.99
C LYS A 965 41.95 -23.67 -4.07
N PHE A 966 40.73 -24.19 -3.95
CA PHE A 966 40.43 -25.36 -3.14
C PHE A 966 41.07 -26.62 -3.70
N ALA A 967 40.94 -26.90 -5.01
CA ALA A 967 41.61 -28.05 -5.64
C ALA A 967 43.13 -28.01 -5.46
N LYS A 968 43.74 -26.82 -5.47
CA LYS A 968 45.17 -26.64 -5.13
C LYS A 968 45.45 -27.07 -3.69
N THR A 969 44.62 -26.65 -2.74
CA THR A 969 44.76 -27.01 -1.32
C THR A 969 44.56 -28.51 -1.09
N ASP A 970 43.54 -29.12 -1.69
CA ASP A 970 43.29 -30.56 -1.58
C ASP A 970 44.48 -31.38 -2.05
N ILE A 971 45.03 -31.04 -3.23
CA ILE A 971 46.21 -31.70 -3.77
C ILE A 971 47.41 -31.49 -2.85
N ARG A 972 47.65 -30.28 -2.32
CA ARG A 972 48.73 -30.05 -1.35
C ARG A 972 48.60 -30.94 -0.12
N ASN A 973 47.37 -31.13 0.39
CA ASN A 973 47.13 -31.98 1.56
C ASN A 973 47.51 -33.44 1.27
N LEU A 974 47.19 -33.97 0.08
CA LEU A 974 47.64 -35.32 -0.32
C LEU A 974 49.16 -35.47 -0.30
N PHE A 975 49.88 -34.46 -0.83
CA PHE A 975 51.34 -34.47 -0.80
C PHE A 975 51.92 -34.31 0.62
N LEU A 976 51.27 -33.52 1.48
CA LEU A 976 51.65 -33.41 2.90
C LEU A 976 51.43 -34.71 3.67
N GLU A 977 50.36 -35.46 3.37
CA GLU A 977 50.14 -36.81 3.93
C GLU A 977 51.25 -37.77 3.52
N TYR A 978 51.59 -37.80 2.24
CA TYR A 978 52.68 -38.62 1.74
C TYR A 978 54.03 -38.23 2.36
N GLN A 979 54.30 -36.93 2.50
CA GLN A 979 55.53 -36.43 3.13
C GLN A 979 55.75 -36.98 4.54
N LYS A 980 54.68 -37.18 5.32
CA LYS A 980 54.76 -37.75 6.68
C LYS A 980 55.19 -39.23 6.68
N LYS A 981 54.90 -39.96 5.61
CA LYS A 981 55.23 -41.38 5.42
C LYS A 981 56.49 -41.61 4.58
N PHE A 982 57.10 -40.55 4.05
CA PHE A 982 58.32 -40.64 3.27
C PHE A 982 59.51 -41.06 4.16
N GLY A 983 60.24 -42.10 3.78
CA GLY A 983 61.36 -42.66 4.54
C GLY A 983 60.98 -43.65 5.65
N THR A 984 59.71 -44.03 5.77
CA THR A 984 59.26 -45.11 6.66
C THR A 984 59.05 -46.43 5.90
N ASP A 985 58.86 -47.54 6.63
CA ASP A 985 58.55 -48.85 6.02
C ASP A 985 57.26 -48.85 5.18
N GLU A 986 56.39 -47.83 5.36
CA GLU A 986 55.13 -47.66 4.61
C GLU A 986 55.28 -46.82 3.33
N GLN A 987 56.47 -46.30 3.02
CA GLN A 987 56.68 -45.36 1.91
C GLN A 987 56.14 -45.89 0.57
N GLN A 988 56.39 -47.17 0.25
CA GLN A 988 56.01 -47.76 -1.04
C GLN A 988 54.49 -47.88 -1.19
N PHE A 989 53.78 -48.26 -0.11
CA PHE A 989 52.32 -48.25 -0.08
C PHE A 989 51.80 -46.82 -0.19
N ALA A 990 52.36 -45.88 0.59
CA ALA A 990 51.95 -44.49 0.59
C ALA A 990 52.14 -43.82 -0.78
N PHE A 991 53.17 -44.22 -1.54
CA PHE A 991 53.42 -43.74 -2.89
C PHE A 991 52.36 -44.23 -3.87
N SER A 992 52.06 -45.54 -3.83
CA SER A 992 51.00 -46.15 -4.63
C SER A 992 49.62 -45.56 -4.28
N GLU A 993 49.36 -45.34 -3.00
CA GLU A 993 48.17 -44.67 -2.48
C GLU A 993 48.06 -43.23 -2.99
N LEU A 994 49.15 -42.45 -3.00
CA LEU A 994 49.16 -41.07 -3.50
C LEU A 994 48.80 -41.03 -4.99
N ILE A 995 49.42 -41.87 -5.81
CA ILE A 995 49.11 -41.96 -7.26
C ILE A 995 47.64 -42.34 -7.45
N PHE A 996 47.15 -43.33 -6.70
CA PHE A 996 45.75 -43.75 -6.78
C PHE A 996 44.78 -42.63 -6.37
N LYS A 997 45.07 -41.89 -5.30
CA LYS A 997 44.26 -40.73 -4.84
C LYS A 997 44.29 -39.57 -5.85
N LEU A 998 45.43 -39.28 -6.47
CA LEU A 998 45.56 -38.22 -7.48
C LEU A 998 44.75 -38.54 -8.74
N MET A 999 44.84 -39.78 -9.25
CA MET A 999 44.13 -40.19 -10.45
C MET A 999 42.65 -40.49 -10.20
N ASN A 1000 42.30 -40.96 -8.99
CA ASN A 1000 40.95 -41.31 -8.56
C ASN A 1000 40.18 -42.15 -9.60
N CYS A 1001 40.80 -43.23 -10.07
CA CYS A 1001 40.28 -44.08 -11.15
C CYS A 1001 39.68 -45.41 -10.66
N ASN A 1002 39.18 -45.49 -9.42
CA ASN A 1002 38.67 -46.73 -8.83
C ASN A 1002 37.57 -47.41 -9.67
N ASP A 1003 36.64 -46.61 -10.22
CA ASP A 1003 35.54 -47.16 -11.04
C ASP A 1003 36.01 -47.68 -12.40
N LEU A 1004 37.20 -47.28 -12.88
CA LEU A 1004 37.79 -47.87 -14.10
C LEU A 1004 38.07 -49.36 -13.90
N PHE A 1005 38.59 -49.74 -12.72
CA PHE A 1005 38.80 -51.14 -12.35
C PHE A 1005 37.48 -51.90 -12.22
N LYS A 1006 36.41 -51.25 -11.72
CA LYS A 1006 35.07 -51.86 -11.64
C LYS A 1006 34.43 -52.09 -13.01
N ILE A 1007 34.57 -51.14 -13.94
CA ILE A 1007 34.04 -51.24 -15.32
C ILE A 1007 34.59 -52.46 -16.03
N PHE A 1008 35.88 -52.76 -15.82
CA PHE A 1008 36.55 -53.91 -16.43
C PHE A 1008 36.67 -55.11 -15.48
N LYS A 1009 35.90 -55.14 -14.38
CA LYS A 1009 35.96 -56.22 -13.39
C LYS A 1009 35.63 -57.59 -13.99
N ASP A 1010 34.63 -57.64 -14.87
CA ASP A 1010 34.20 -58.88 -15.55
C ASP A 1010 35.23 -59.42 -16.55
N ARG A 1011 36.24 -58.61 -16.89
CA ARG A 1011 37.35 -59.00 -17.78
C ARG A 1011 38.59 -59.42 -17.01
N LEU A 1012 38.58 -59.39 -15.67
CA LEU A 1012 39.68 -59.95 -14.90
C LEU A 1012 39.73 -61.47 -15.12
N PRO A 1013 40.94 -62.06 -15.16
CA PRO A 1013 41.11 -63.50 -15.21
C PRO A 1013 40.46 -64.18 -14.00
N GLU A 1014 40.09 -65.46 -14.16
CA GLU A 1014 39.71 -66.30 -13.01
C GLU A 1014 40.87 -66.42 -12.02
N GLU A 1015 40.57 -66.65 -10.73
CA GLU A 1015 41.60 -66.82 -9.71
C GLU A 1015 42.42 -68.09 -9.98
N VAL A 1016 43.72 -67.89 -10.21
CA VAL A 1016 44.70 -68.98 -10.36
C VAL A 1016 45.62 -68.96 -9.14
N LEU A 1017 45.66 -70.08 -8.41
CA LEU A 1017 46.42 -70.21 -7.16
C LEU A 1017 47.76 -70.93 -7.34
N GLU A 1018 47.94 -71.72 -8.41
CA GLU A 1018 49.17 -72.45 -8.71
C GLU A 1018 49.85 -71.93 -9.99
N GLU A 1019 51.16 -71.70 -9.93
CA GLU A 1019 51.97 -71.16 -11.05
C GLU A 1019 51.95 -72.08 -12.29
N SER A 1020 51.72 -73.39 -12.10
CA SER A 1020 51.60 -74.38 -13.17
C SER A 1020 50.33 -74.27 -14.03
N GLU A 1021 49.32 -73.53 -13.58
CA GLU A 1021 48.04 -73.35 -14.27
C GLU A 1021 48.03 -72.07 -15.14
N ILE A 1022 49.12 -71.29 -15.14
CA ILE A 1022 49.28 -70.09 -15.97
C ILE A 1022 49.71 -70.53 -17.38
N ASP A 1023 48.75 -70.58 -18.31
CA ASP A 1023 49.01 -70.86 -19.73
C ASP A 1023 48.98 -69.58 -20.61
N ASP A 1024 49.31 -69.71 -21.89
CA ASP A 1024 49.29 -68.60 -22.86
C ASP A 1024 47.89 -67.94 -22.95
N SER A 1025 46.83 -68.68 -22.64
CA SER A 1025 45.45 -68.16 -22.61
C SER A 1025 45.25 -67.23 -21.42
N VAL A 1026 45.65 -67.61 -20.20
CA VAL A 1026 45.59 -66.77 -19.00
C VAL A 1026 46.42 -65.50 -19.18
N VAL A 1027 47.65 -65.61 -19.71
CA VAL A 1027 48.52 -64.44 -19.99
C VAL A 1027 47.85 -63.50 -21.01
N SER A 1028 47.20 -64.04 -22.04
CA SER A 1028 46.48 -63.22 -23.03
C SER A 1028 45.31 -62.44 -22.40
N ILE A 1029 44.56 -63.05 -21.49
CA ILE A 1029 43.44 -62.40 -20.78
C ILE A 1029 43.97 -61.28 -19.87
N CYS A 1030 45.04 -61.53 -19.12
CA CYS A 1030 45.71 -60.54 -18.29
C CYS A 1030 46.19 -59.32 -19.10
N ARG A 1031 46.75 -59.54 -20.29
CA ARG A 1031 47.17 -58.46 -21.20
C ARG A 1031 45.98 -57.68 -21.74
N ILE A 1032 44.92 -58.36 -22.18
CA ILE A 1032 43.70 -57.69 -22.68
C ILE A 1032 43.08 -56.80 -21.61
N TRP A 1033 43.01 -57.29 -20.36
CA TRP A 1033 42.50 -56.49 -19.24
C TRP A 1033 43.40 -55.28 -18.97
N SER A 1034 44.71 -55.47 -18.97
CA SER A 1034 45.69 -54.40 -18.75
C SER A 1034 45.63 -53.33 -19.82
N ASP A 1035 45.52 -53.71 -21.09
CA ASP A 1035 45.31 -52.79 -22.20
C ASP A 1035 44.00 -51.98 -22.02
N CYS A 1036 42.95 -52.59 -21.48
CA CYS A 1036 41.70 -51.87 -21.20
C CYS A 1036 41.91 -50.78 -20.13
N ILE A 1037 42.64 -51.06 -19.06
CA ILE A 1037 42.93 -50.06 -18.03
C ILE A 1037 43.89 -48.99 -18.58
N TYR A 1038 45.03 -49.42 -19.13
CA TYR A 1038 46.13 -48.58 -19.59
C TYR A 1038 45.69 -47.56 -20.65
N ASN A 1039 44.92 -48.00 -21.66
CA ASN A 1039 44.43 -47.12 -22.73
C ASN A 1039 43.41 -46.08 -22.24
N ASN A 1040 42.79 -46.29 -21.08
CA ASN A 1040 41.81 -45.36 -20.52
C ASN A 1040 42.40 -44.43 -19.44
N LEU A 1041 43.69 -44.58 -19.07
CA LEU A 1041 44.34 -43.70 -18.09
C LEU A 1041 44.43 -42.24 -18.57
N ASP A 1042 44.46 -41.99 -19.88
CA ASP A 1042 44.53 -40.65 -20.47
C ASP A 1042 43.30 -39.77 -20.16
N PHE A 1043 42.19 -40.39 -19.69
CA PHE A 1043 41.03 -39.66 -19.20
C PHE A 1043 41.24 -39.04 -17.80
N TYR A 1044 42.24 -39.50 -17.05
CA TYR A 1044 42.49 -39.15 -15.65
C TYR A 1044 43.73 -38.27 -15.46
N ALA A 1045 44.74 -38.42 -16.32
CA ALA A 1045 45.94 -37.58 -16.32
C ALA A 1045 46.46 -37.38 -17.74
N TYR A 1046 47.16 -36.26 -17.97
CA TYR A 1046 47.86 -36.00 -19.22
C TYR A 1046 49.31 -36.50 -19.10
N PHE A 1047 49.65 -37.60 -19.75
CA PHE A 1047 51.00 -38.17 -19.71
C PHE A 1047 51.88 -37.58 -20.82
N TYR A 1048 53.04 -37.03 -20.45
CA TYR A 1048 54.00 -36.46 -21.40
C TYR A 1048 54.91 -37.51 -22.05
N ASP A 1049 55.11 -38.63 -21.36
CA ASP A 1049 55.96 -39.73 -21.76
C ASP A 1049 55.36 -41.08 -21.31
N GLU A 1050 55.76 -42.15 -22.00
CA GLU A 1050 55.26 -43.51 -21.79
C GLU A 1050 55.75 -44.08 -20.44
N GLN A 1051 56.95 -43.70 -20.00
CA GLN A 1051 57.53 -44.18 -18.74
C GLN A 1051 56.71 -43.73 -17.52
N THR A 1052 56.28 -42.46 -17.49
CA THR A 1052 55.40 -41.93 -16.44
C THR A 1052 54.06 -42.68 -16.41
N LYS A 1053 53.52 -43.00 -17.58
CA LYS A 1053 52.26 -43.75 -17.71
C LYS A 1053 52.40 -45.20 -17.23
N ASP A 1054 53.50 -45.86 -17.58
CA ASP A 1054 53.81 -47.22 -17.13
C ASP A 1054 53.96 -47.29 -15.62
N GLN A 1055 54.71 -46.36 -15.04
CA GLN A 1055 54.89 -46.28 -13.58
C GLN A 1055 53.58 -45.99 -12.87
N ALA A 1056 52.75 -45.06 -13.40
CA ALA A 1056 51.43 -44.81 -12.83
C ALA A 1056 50.56 -46.09 -12.87
N PHE A 1057 50.53 -46.81 -14.00
CA PHE A 1057 49.75 -48.05 -14.14
C PHE A 1057 50.20 -49.14 -13.15
N ILE A 1058 51.51 -49.38 -13.02
CA ILE A 1058 52.06 -50.36 -12.08
C ILE A 1058 51.68 -50.00 -10.64
N ASN A 1059 51.81 -48.73 -10.25
CA ASN A 1059 51.49 -48.29 -8.90
C ASN A 1059 49.98 -48.35 -8.59
N LEU A 1060 49.10 -48.14 -9.57
CA LEU A 1060 47.67 -48.38 -9.40
C LEU A 1060 47.36 -49.85 -9.12
N LEU A 1061 48.06 -50.79 -9.78
CA LEU A 1061 47.96 -52.23 -9.54
C LEU A 1061 48.49 -52.60 -8.15
N LEU A 1062 49.66 -52.09 -7.77
CA LEU A 1062 50.25 -52.32 -6.45
C LEU A 1062 49.32 -51.85 -5.32
N TYR A 1063 48.71 -50.67 -5.48
CA TYR A 1063 47.71 -50.19 -4.55
C TYR A 1063 46.53 -51.17 -4.44
N LYS A 1064 45.99 -51.66 -5.56
CA LYS A 1064 44.88 -52.63 -5.57
C LYS A 1064 45.22 -53.94 -4.86
N ILE A 1065 46.40 -54.47 -5.13
CA ILE A 1065 46.92 -55.69 -4.50
C ILE A 1065 47.02 -55.53 -2.97
N GLN A 1066 47.43 -54.35 -2.50
CA GLN A 1066 47.59 -54.08 -1.08
C GLN A 1066 46.26 -53.71 -0.40
N SER A 1067 45.35 -53.03 -1.11
CA SER A 1067 44.03 -52.63 -0.59
C SER A 1067 43.00 -53.76 -0.56
N GLU A 1068 43.13 -54.74 -1.47
CA GLU A 1068 42.24 -55.89 -1.60
C GLU A 1068 43.08 -57.19 -1.49
N PRO A 1069 43.67 -57.51 -0.32
CA PRO A 1069 44.65 -58.57 -0.18
C PRO A 1069 44.11 -59.98 -0.49
N ASP A 1070 42.80 -60.16 -0.35
CA ASP A 1070 42.07 -61.40 -0.61
C ASP A 1070 41.77 -61.61 -2.11
N ASP A 1071 41.93 -60.58 -2.96
CA ASP A 1071 41.71 -60.68 -4.41
C ASP A 1071 43.04 -60.96 -5.13
N TYR A 1072 43.36 -62.25 -5.32
CA TYR A 1072 44.61 -62.69 -5.95
C TYR A 1072 44.71 -62.36 -7.44
N ARG A 1073 43.61 -61.95 -8.09
CA ARG A 1073 43.59 -61.70 -9.54
C ARG A 1073 44.47 -60.53 -9.94
N TYR A 1074 44.57 -59.48 -9.13
CA TYR A 1074 45.47 -58.36 -9.42
C TYR A 1074 46.95 -58.75 -9.31
N LYS A 1075 47.29 -59.69 -8.40
CA LYS A 1075 48.66 -60.25 -8.31
C LYS A 1075 49.00 -61.07 -9.55
N LEU A 1076 48.06 -61.89 -10.02
CA LEU A 1076 48.21 -62.66 -11.26
C LEU A 1076 48.42 -61.75 -12.48
N VAL A 1077 47.64 -60.67 -12.57
CA VAL A 1077 47.78 -59.66 -13.62
C VAL A 1077 49.15 -59.01 -13.59
N LEU A 1078 49.64 -58.58 -12.41
CA LEU A 1078 50.97 -57.99 -12.26
C LEU A 1078 52.08 -58.97 -12.68
N TYR A 1079 51.96 -60.26 -12.32
CA TYR A 1079 52.90 -61.31 -12.69
C TYR A 1079 52.93 -61.58 -14.22
N CYS A 1080 51.80 -61.46 -14.92
CA CYS A 1080 51.72 -61.72 -16.36
C CYS A 1080 52.21 -60.56 -17.25
N ILE A 1081 52.37 -59.36 -16.68
CA ILE A 1081 52.80 -58.14 -17.39
C ILE A 1081 54.27 -57.80 -17.12
N GLY A 1082 54.76 -58.12 -15.91
CA GLY A 1082 56.18 -58.08 -15.57
C GLY A 1082 56.99 -59.08 -16.38
#